data_AF-A0A661NSB9-F1
#
_entry.id   AF-A0A661NSB9-F1
#
_cell.length_a   1.000
_cell.length_b   1.000
_cell.length_c   1.000
_cell.angle_alpha   90.00
_cell.angle_beta   90.00
_cell.angle_gamma   90.00
#
_symmetry.space_group_name_H-M   'P 1'
#
loop_
_entity.id
_entity.type
_entity.pdbx_description
1 polymer ?
#
loop_
_entity_poly.entity_id
_entity_poly.type
_entity_poly.pdbx_seq_one_letter_code
_entity_poly.pdbx_strand_id
1 'polypeptide(L)'
;MGGGPGGLYAAILLKKLDPKNEVTVWERNAPDDTFGWGVVFSDRTQDHLRNADAESHEAITKTFATWDDIDVHYQGEVHRSTGHGFCGLSRQTMLVLLQDRAQALGVKINFETEVTDVDDFRDCDLLVAADGINSAIRTKYAANFGPDLDWRPNRFTWLGTKQQFEAFTFSFRENDAGLFMVHAYQFEPGTSTFIVETDADSFANSGLAVDDEAATIAYCENLFAEELGGHALMANRSHWIQFRTVRNRTWHHENMVLIGDAAHTAHYSIGSGTKLAMEDAIALAGSFRDHDTALAALPAYEAARRPNSDSIQRAAQSSLEWFESTRRYMGMPPKRFVFSLLTRSMRITHDNLALRDPAYVEDADRWLNRDLGIEGADDLSKPPVPPMFTPFTLGGVQLKNRVVVSPMCQYSADDGVPNEWHMVHLGSRAIGGAALVFTEMTDVSAEGRITPGCAGIYTDEQEAAWKRIVDFVHDQSTALIGMQLGHAGRKGATKRLWEGYDVPVSEGAWPLIAASPIPWAPESAVPAEMDRAAMVRVRDEYVAAAKRALRAGFDVLEVHMAHGYLLSGFISPLSNQRGDEYGGALEGRARFPLEVLDAVREVWADKPLSVRISATDWAPDGFTGDDAVALATMLKDHGVDLVDVSTGQTSTEAKPAYGRLYQTPFADRIRNEVDIATMAVGTVSTYDDINTIVLAGRADLVALARAHLADPYFTMHAAREQGFDGHEWPVQYESAKRLRFLVK
;
A
#
# COMPACT_ATOMS: atom_id res chain seq x y z
N MET A 1 -17.05 -22.39 -20.65
CA MET A 1 -17.55 -22.89 -19.36
C MET A 1 -17.91 -21.71 -18.47
N GLY A 2 -19.18 -21.55 -18.11
CA GLY A 2 -19.70 -20.38 -17.39
C GLY A 2 -20.29 -19.32 -18.33
N GLY A 3 -21.53 -18.93 -18.05
CA GLY A 3 -22.32 -17.90 -18.73
C GLY A 3 -22.38 -16.58 -17.96
N GLY A 4 -21.38 -16.29 -17.13
CA GLY A 4 -21.18 -14.96 -16.54
C GLY A 4 -20.65 -13.93 -17.56
N PRO A 5 -20.44 -12.67 -17.15
CA PRO A 5 -20.08 -11.58 -18.06
C PRO A 5 -18.81 -11.86 -18.88
N GLY A 6 -17.76 -12.38 -18.25
CA GLY A 6 -16.52 -12.75 -18.95
C GLY A 6 -16.72 -13.88 -19.96
N GLY A 7 -17.48 -14.92 -19.61
CA GLY A 7 -17.73 -16.08 -20.47
C GLY A 7 -18.58 -15.76 -21.69
N LEU A 8 -19.70 -15.06 -21.48
CA LEU A 8 -20.57 -14.60 -22.58
C LEU A 8 -19.83 -13.62 -23.49
N TYR A 9 -19.08 -12.68 -22.93
CA TYR A 9 -18.35 -11.70 -23.73
C TYR A 9 -17.20 -12.33 -24.50
N ALA A 10 -16.48 -13.30 -23.93
CA ALA A 10 -15.48 -14.09 -24.66
C ALA A 10 -16.13 -14.84 -25.84
N ALA A 11 -17.30 -15.44 -25.62
CA ALA A 11 -18.03 -16.14 -26.68
C ALA A 11 -18.44 -15.21 -27.83
N ILE A 12 -18.96 -14.02 -27.51
CA ILE A 12 -19.27 -12.97 -28.49
C ILE A 12 -18.03 -12.58 -29.30
N LEU A 13 -16.92 -12.25 -28.62
CA LEU A 13 -15.73 -11.75 -29.28
C LEU A 13 -15.02 -12.81 -30.13
N LEU A 14 -14.94 -14.06 -29.66
CA LEU A 14 -14.38 -15.16 -30.45
C LEU A 14 -15.24 -15.49 -31.68
N LYS A 15 -16.57 -15.38 -31.56
CA LYS A 15 -17.48 -15.57 -32.70
C LYS A 15 -17.38 -14.41 -33.71
N LYS A 16 -17.16 -13.19 -33.25
CA LYS A 16 -16.90 -12.02 -34.11
C LYS A 16 -15.55 -12.07 -34.81
N LEU A 17 -14.54 -12.66 -34.15
CA LEU A 17 -13.18 -12.77 -34.70
C LEU A 17 -13.17 -13.68 -35.95
N ASP A 18 -13.81 -14.84 -35.88
CA ASP A 18 -14.11 -15.68 -37.03
C ASP A 18 -15.54 -16.26 -36.92
N PRO A 19 -16.47 -15.86 -37.81
CA PRO A 19 -17.84 -16.39 -37.83
C PRO A 19 -17.94 -17.91 -37.98
N LYS A 20 -16.89 -18.58 -38.49
CA LYS A 20 -16.82 -20.03 -38.63
C LYS A 20 -16.64 -20.75 -37.29
N ASN A 21 -16.19 -20.06 -36.24
CA ASN A 21 -15.97 -20.66 -34.93
C ASN A 21 -17.27 -21.26 -34.37
N GLU A 22 -17.23 -22.53 -33.95
CA GLU A 22 -18.34 -23.17 -33.24
C GLU A 22 -18.19 -22.92 -31.74
N VAL A 23 -18.93 -21.93 -31.22
CA VAL A 23 -18.84 -21.54 -29.81
C VAL A 23 -20.04 -22.04 -29.04
N THR A 24 -19.79 -22.79 -27.96
CA THR A 24 -20.82 -23.28 -27.02
C THR A 24 -20.52 -22.82 -25.61
N VAL A 25 -21.52 -22.22 -24.95
CA VAL A 25 -21.49 -21.81 -23.55
C VAL A 25 -22.32 -22.80 -22.73
N TRP A 26 -21.72 -23.35 -21.67
CA TRP A 26 -22.40 -24.18 -20.69
C TRP A 26 -22.55 -23.38 -19.39
N GLU A 27 -23.79 -23.15 -18.97
CA GLU A 27 -24.18 -22.41 -17.77
C GLU A 27 -24.99 -23.31 -16.84
N ARG A 28 -24.64 -23.30 -15.55
CA ARG A 28 -25.26 -24.15 -14.54
C ARG A 28 -26.61 -23.61 -14.07
N ASN A 29 -26.80 -22.29 -14.16
CA ASN A 29 -28.00 -21.60 -13.70
C ASN A 29 -29.02 -21.42 -14.84
N ALA A 30 -30.23 -21.03 -14.46
CA ALA A 30 -31.23 -20.52 -15.41
C ALA A 30 -30.79 -19.17 -16.02
N PRO A 31 -31.33 -18.77 -17.18
CA PRO A 31 -30.92 -17.53 -17.88
C PRO A 31 -30.97 -16.25 -17.04
N ASP A 32 -31.88 -16.20 -16.08
CA ASP A 32 -32.19 -15.06 -15.22
C ASP A 32 -31.76 -15.25 -13.75
N ASP A 33 -31.18 -16.40 -13.39
CA ASP A 33 -30.70 -16.67 -12.03
C ASP A 33 -29.30 -16.08 -11.81
N THR A 34 -29.22 -15.10 -10.91
CA THR A 34 -28.00 -14.34 -10.61
C THR A 34 -27.88 -14.05 -9.13
N PHE A 35 -26.65 -14.08 -8.63
CA PHE A 35 -26.29 -13.64 -7.29
C PHE A 35 -25.93 -12.14 -7.27
N GLY A 36 -26.42 -11.42 -6.25
CA GLY A 36 -26.21 -9.99 -6.11
C GLY A 36 -27.17 -9.14 -6.96
N TRP A 37 -27.02 -7.82 -6.85
CA TRP A 37 -27.95 -6.84 -7.43
C TRP A 37 -27.28 -6.02 -8.55
N GLY A 38 -26.64 -4.90 -8.20
CA GLY A 38 -26.00 -4.00 -9.17
C GLY A 38 -24.55 -4.33 -9.52
N VAL A 39 -24.11 -3.92 -10.71
CA VAL A 39 -22.68 -3.87 -11.08
C VAL A 39 -22.33 -2.43 -11.40
N VAL A 40 -21.15 -1.97 -10.97
CA VAL A 40 -20.63 -0.62 -11.27
C VAL A 40 -19.54 -0.71 -12.35
N PHE A 41 -19.56 0.23 -13.28
CA PHE A 41 -18.51 0.48 -14.27
C PHE A 41 -17.93 1.89 -14.11
N SER A 42 -16.62 2.02 -14.38
CA SER A 42 -15.94 3.32 -14.51
C SER A 42 -15.85 3.74 -15.98
N ASP A 43 -15.90 5.04 -16.27
CA ASP A 43 -15.84 5.63 -17.64
C ASP A 43 -14.75 5.04 -18.55
N ARG A 44 -13.52 4.88 -18.03
CA ARG A 44 -12.38 4.36 -18.81
C ARG A 44 -12.58 2.93 -19.37
N THR A 45 -13.52 2.17 -18.81
CA THR A 45 -13.85 0.81 -19.29
C THR A 45 -14.66 0.83 -20.58
N GLN A 46 -15.42 1.91 -20.80
CA GLN A 46 -16.35 2.01 -21.93
C GLN A 46 -15.63 2.04 -23.27
N ASP A 47 -14.45 2.66 -23.36
CA ASP A 47 -13.69 2.74 -24.62
C ASP A 47 -13.21 1.36 -25.11
N HIS A 48 -12.71 0.52 -24.21
CA HIS A 48 -12.26 -0.83 -24.57
C HIS A 48 -13.44 -1.71 -25.00
N LEU A 49 -14.55 -1.66 -24.25
CA LEU A 49 -15.77 -2.39 -24.60
C LEU A 49 -16.34 -1.93 -25.94
N ARG A 50 -16.39 -0.61 -26.19
CA ARG A 50 -16.87 -0.04 -27.45
C ARG A 50 -16.01 -0.48 -28.64
N ASN A 51 -14.69 -0.47 -28.48
CA ASN A 51 -13.77 -0.87 -29.54
C ASN A 51 -13.85 -2.39 -29.84
N ALA A 52 -14.14 -3.21 -28.84
CA ALA A 52 -14.26 -4.66 -29.00
C ALA A 52 -15.64 -5.09 -29.55
N ASP A 53 -16.73 -4.54 -29.01
CA ASP A 53 -18.08 -4.74 -29.52
C ASP A 53 -19.00 -3.54 -29.26
N ALA A 54 -19.09 -2.64 -30.23
CA ALA A 54 -19.91 -1.43 -30.17
C ALA A 54 -21.40 -1.73 -29.90
N GLU A 55 -21.95 -2.82 -30.42
CA GLU A 55 -23.36 -3.19 -30.22
C GLU A 55 -23.65 -3.64 -28.78
N SER A 56 -22.83 -4.54 -28.20
CA SER A 56 -22.93 -4.86 -26.76
C SER A 56 -22.77 -3.61 -25.91
N HIS A 57 -21.78 -2.78 -26.23
CA HIS A 57 -21.52 -1.55 -25.50
C HIS A 57 -22.72 -0.60 -25.53
N GLU A 58 -23.33 -0.38 -26.70
CA GLU A 58 -24.50 0.49 -26.83
C GLU A 58 -25.73 -0.09 -26.10
N ALA A 59 -25.94 -1.40 -26.17
CA ALA A 59 -27.04 -2.05 -25.47
C ALA A 59 -26.90 -1.94 -23.95
N ILE A 60 -25.69 -2.17 -23.43
CA ILE A 60 -25.37 -2.06 -22.00
C ILE A 60 -25.49 -0.60 -21.53
N THR A 61 -24.88 0.35 -22.24
CA THR A 61 -24.82 1.75 -21.80
C THR A 61 -26.19 2.45 -21.80
N LYS A 62 -27.12 2.06 -22.68
CA LYS A 62 -28.52 2.54 -22.66
C LYS A 62 -29.28 2.21 -21.38
N THR A 63 -28.80 1.24 -20.59
CA THR A 63 -29.45 0.78 -19.36
C THR A 63 -28.80 1.33 -18.09
N PHE A 64 -27.75 2.16 -18.20
CA PHE A 64 -27.04 2.68 -17.05
C PHE A 64 -27.86 3.67 -16.23
N ALA A 65 -27.90 3.43 -14.91
CA ALA A 65 -28.04 4.50 -13.94
C ALA A 65 -26.67 5.17 -13.76
N THR A 66 -26.62 6.49 -13.74
CA THR A 66 -25.37 7.25 -13.59
C THR A 66 -25.46 8.16 -12.38
N TRP A 67 -24.38 8.22 -11.62
CA TRP A 67 -24.22 9.13 -10.48
C TRP A 67 -22.77 9.57 -10.41
N ASP A 68 -22.52 10.70 -9.76
CA ASP A 68 -21.18 11.32 -9.73
C ASP A 68 -20.60 11.40 -8.31
N ASP A 69 -21.48 11.43 -7.32
CA ASP A 69 -21.13 11.73 -5.94
C ASP A 69 -20.78 10.47 -5.15
N ILE A 70 -19.91 10.65 -4.15
CA ILE A 70 -19.70 9.73 -3.03
C ILE A 70 -20.13 10.44 -1.75
N ASP A 71 -21.04 9.83 -1.01
CA ASP A 71 -21.42 10.26 0.34
C ASP A 71 -20.79 9.34 1.38
N VAL A 72 -20.27 9.92 2.45
CA VAL A 72 -19.69 9.19 3.57
C VAL A 72 -20.37 9.64 4.85
N HIS A 73 -21.13 8.74 5.45
CA HIS A 73 -21.80 8.91 6.74
C HIS A 73 -20.87 8.42 7.85
N TYR A 74 -20.37 9.34 8.65
CA TYR A 74 -19.42 9.03 9.72
C TYR A 74 -19.55 10.03 10.86
N GLN A 75 -19.61 9.54 12.11
CA GLN A 75 -19.79 10.34 13.33
C GLN A 75 -20.97 11.33 13.28
N GLY A 76 -22.06 10.98 12.60
CA GLY A 76 -23.26 11.81 12.46
C GLY A 76 -23.14 12.94 11.43
N GLU A 77 -22.03 13.03 10.71
CA GLU A 77 -21.83 13.94 9.60
C GLU A 77 -21.92 13.20 8.25
N VAL A 78 -22.34 13.92 7.21
CA VAL A 78 -22.29 13.45 5.82
C VAL A 78 -21.30 14.31 5.07
N HIS A 79 -20.25 13.67 4.55
CA HIS A 79 -19.29 14.33 3.67
C HIS A 79 -19.46 13.82 2.24
N ARG A 80 -19.61 14.77 1.32
CA ARG A 80 -19.76 14.51 -0.10
C ARG A 80 -18.49 14.85 -0.86
N SER A 81 -18.11 13.99 -1.80
CA SER A 81 -17.13 14.30 -2.85
C SER A 81 -17.73 13.98 -4.22
N THR A 82 -17.56 14.88 -5.19
CA THR A 82 -18.15 14.85 -6.53
C THR A 82 -17.09 14.50 -7.60
N GLY A 83 -17.46 14.40 -8.88
CA GLY A 83 -16.56 14.26 -10.01
C GLY A 83 -16.00 12.85 -10.21
N HIS A 84 -16.58 11.83 -9.57
CA HIS A 84 -16.06 10.46 -9.64
C HIS A 84 -16.54 9.69 -10.87
N GLY A 85 -17.68 10.06 -11.45
CA GLY A 85 -18.24 9.42 -12.64
C GLY A 85 -18.49 7.92 -12.48
N PHE A 86 -19.66 7.55 -11.96
CA PHE A 86 -20.10 6.16 -11.84
C PHE A 86 -21.25 5.86 -12.77
N CYS A 87 -21.27 4.62 -13.26
CA CYS A 87 -22.45 4.06 -13.90
C CYS A 87 -22.70 2.65 -13.36
N GLY A 88 -23.98 2.30 -13.22
CA GLY A 88 -24.42 1.01 -12.72
C GLY A 88 -25.55 0.44 -13.54
N LEU A 89 -25.68 -0.88 -13.51
CA LEU A 89 -26.81 -1.63 -14.07
C LEU A 89 -27.10 -2.88 -13.24
N SER A 90 -28.32 -3.40 -13.39
CA SER A 90 -28.67 -4.71 -12.85
C SER A 90 -27.80 -5.80 -13.50
N ARG A 91 -27.22 -6.67 -12.67
CA ARG A 91 -26.45 -7.84 -13.13
C ARG A 91 -27.29 -8.73 -14.04
N GLN A 92 -28.58 -8.90 -13.70
CA GLN A 92 -29.53 -9.67 -14.49
C GLN A 92 -29.71 -9.08 -15.88
N THR A 93 -29.98 -7.77 -15.97
CA THR A 93 -30.15 -7.06 -17.24
C THR A 93 -28.91 -7.19 -18.12
N MET A 94 -27.72 -7.04 -17.55
CA MET A 94 -26.46 -7.20 -18.28
C MET A 94 -26.30 -8.61 -18.87
N LEU A 95 -26.62 -9.65 -18.09
CA LEU A 95 -26.53 -11.03 -18.55
C LEU A 95 -27.49 -11.29 -19.71
N VAL A 96 -28.75 -10.84 -19.61
CA VAL A 96 -29.75 -10.97 -20.68
C VAL A 96 -29.25 -10.29 -21.96
N LEU A 97 -28.75 -9.05 -21.88
CA LEU A 97 -28.22 -8.33 -23.05
C LEU A 97 -27.05 -9.08 -23.72
N LEU A 98 -26.15 -9.66 -22.93
CA LEU A 98 -25.03 -10.44 -23.44
C LEU A 98 -25.50 -11.80 -24.02
N GLN A 99 -26.50 -12.44 -23.41
CA GLN A 99 -27.09 -13.68 -23.93
C GLN A 99 -27.75 -13.43 -25.29
N ASP A 100 -28.57 -12.38 -25.41
CA ASP A 100 -29.23 -11.98 -26.64
C ASP A 100 -28.21 -11.70 -27.75
N ARG A 101 -27.13 -10.97 -27.42
CA ARG A 101 -26.05 -10.68 -28.37
C ARG A 101 -25.32 -11.94 -28.81
N ALA A 102 -25.00 -12.84 -27.87
CA ALA A 102 -24.33 -14.10 -28.17
C ALA A 102 -25.20 -14.98 -29.10
N GLN A 103 -26.49 -15.13 -28.79
CA GLN A 103 -27.43 -15.90 -29.61
C GLN A 103 -27.61 -15.29 -31.01
N ALA A 104 -27.70 -13.96 -31.11
CA ALA A 104 -27.78 -13.26 -32.40
C ALA A 104 -26.57 -13.52 -33.31
N LEU A 105 -25.39 -13.79 -32.73
CA LEU A 105 -24.18 -14.16 -33.45
C LEU A 105 -24.05 -15.68 -33.71
N GLY A 106 -25.03 -16.47 -33.27
CA GLY A 106 -25.06 -17.93 -33.45
C GLY A 106 -24.22 -18.71 -32.42
N VAL A 107 -23.94 -18.13 -31.25
CA VAL A 107 -23.37 -18.87 -30.11
C VAL A 107 -24.45 -19.80 -29.54
N LYS A 108 -24.10 -21.07 -29.29
CA LYS A 108 -24.98 -22.03 -28.59
C LYS A 108 -24.86 -21.81 -27.09
N ILE A 109 -25.97 -21.71 -26.37
CA ILE A 109 -25.97 -21.56 -24.91
C ILE A 109 -26.85 -22.65 -24.30
N ASN A 110 -26.25 -23.48 -23.45
CA ASN A 110 -26.91 -24.54 -22.71
C ASN A 110 -27.02 -24.12 -21.25
N PHE A 111 -28.23 -23.77 -20.82
CA PHE A 111 -28.55 -23.41 -19.43
C PHE A 111 -28.85 -24.65 -18.59
N GLU A 112 -28.91 -24.47 -17.27
CA GLU A 112 -29.25 -25.52 -16.29
C GLU A 112 -28.42 -26.79 -16.48
N THR A 113 -27.18 -26.65 -16.97
CA THR A 113 -26.29 -27.76 -17.26
C THR A 113 -25.02 -27.61 -16.43
N GLU A 114 -25.00 -28.29 -15.29
CA GLU A 114 -23.79 -28.40 -14.49
C GLU A 114 -22.83 -29.42 -15.10
N VAL A 115 -21.61 -28.97 -15.42
CA VAL A 115 -20.54 -29.85 -15.88
C VAL A 115 -19.85 -30.46 -14.67
N THR A 116 -19.96 -31.78 -14.56
CA THR A 116 -19.41 -32.57 -13.46
C THR A 116 -18.00 -33.06 -13.74
N ASP A 117 -17.67 -33.34 -15.02
CA ASP A 117 -16.31 -33.61 -15.49
C ASP A 117 -15.94 -32.71 -16.66
N VAL A 118 -14.88 -31.92 -16.48
CA VAL A 118 -14.37 -30.99 -17.50
C VAL A 118 -13.58 -31.72 -18.59
N ASP A 119 -13.19 -32.99 -18.36
CA ASP A 119 -12.46 -33.78 -19.35
C ASP A 119 -13.33 -34.22 -20.52
N ASP A 120 -14.65 -34.25 -20.34
CA ASP A 120 -15.63 -34.54 -21.40
C ASP A 120 -15.60 -33.50 -22.54
N PHE A 121 -14.94 -32.35 -22.32
CA PHE A 121 -14.86 -31.23 -23.25
C PHE A 121 -13.46 -31.06 -23.85
N ARG A 122 -12.57 -32.04 -23.69
CA ARG A 122 -11.16 -31.96 -24.12
C ARG A 122 -10.95 -31.98 -25.63
N ASP A 123 -11.93 -32.44 -26.39
CA ASP A 123 -11.90 -32.50 -27.85
C ASP A 123 -12.08 -31.12 -28.53
N CYS A 124 -12.28 -30.04 -27.77
CA CYS A 124 -12.38 -28.69 -28.33
C CYS A 124 -11.01 -28.04 -28.59
N ASP A 125 -10.96 -27.08 -29.52
CA ASP A 125 -9.72 -26.33 -29.82
C ASP A 125 -9.32 -25.36 -28.70
N LEU A 126 -10.30 -24.89 -27.91
CA LEU A 126 -10.12 -23.95 -26.82
C LEU A 126 -11.19 -24.14 -25.74
N LEU A 127 -10.76 -24.39 -24.51
CA LEU A 127 -11.63 -24.43 -23.33
C LEU A 127 -11.44 -23.16 -22.50
N VAL A 128 -12.46 -22.28 -22.50
CA VAL A 128 -12.48 -21.08 -21.66
C VAL A 128 -13.18 -21.37 -20.33
N ALA A 129 -12.44 -21.31 -19.24
CA ALA A 129 -12.91 -21.43 -17.86
C ALA A 129 -13.29 -20.05 -17.31
N ALA A 130 -14.59 -19.72 -17.41
CA ALA A 130 -15.23 -18.53 -16.87
C ALA A 130 -16.28 -18.91 -15.80
N ASP A 131 -16.07 -20.03 -15.11
CA ASP A 131 -16.98 -20.64 -14.12
C ASP A 131 -16.87 -20.04 -12.72
N GLY A 132 -16.26 -18.85 -12.63
CA GLY A 132 -16.29 -17.97 -11.48
C GLY A 132 -15.33 -18.36 -10.35
N ILE A 133 -15.56 -17.74 -9.20
CA ILE A 133 -14.64 -17.85 -8.05
C ILE A 133 -14.43 -19.31 -7.67
N ASN A 134 -15.47 -20.16 -7.69
CA ASN A 134 -15.45 -21.59 -7.35
C ASN A 134 -15.10 -22.51 -8.53
N SER A 135 -14.25 -22.03 -9.46
CA SER A 135 -13.89 -22.76 -10.68
C SER A 135 -13.53 -24.23 -10.43
N ALA A 136 -14.28 -25.14 -11.06
CA ALA A 136 -14.04 -26.57 -11.02
C ALA A 136 -12.79 -26.93 -11.84
N ILE A 137 -12.57 -26.21 -12.96
CA ILE A 137 -11.41 -26.39 -13.83
C ILE A 137 -10.12 -26.02 -13.07
N ARG A 138 -10.09 -24.85 -12.42
CA ARG A 138 -8.93 -24.44 -11.61
C ARG A 138 -8.63 -25.45 -10.50
N THR A 139 -9.68 -25.95 -9.83
CA THR A 139 -9.54 -26.94 -8.76
C THR A 139 -8.98 -28.27 -9.28
N LYS A 140 -9.51 -28.79 -10.39
CA LYS A 140 -9.06 -30.06 -10.97
C LYS A 140 -7.61 -30.00 -11.44
N TYR A 141 -7.23 -28.91 -12.09
CA TYR A 141 -5.89 -28.69 -12.66
C TYR A 141 -5.02 -27.79 -11.78
N ALA A 142 -5.22 -27.82 -10.45
CA ALA A 142 -4.52 -26.94 -9.51
C ALA A 142 -2.99 -27.10 -9.57
N ALA A 143 -2.48 -28.31 -9.82
CA ALA A 143 -1.04 -28.55 -9.99
C ALA A 143 -0.44 -27.76 -11.17
N ASN A 144 -1.23 -27.52 -12.22
CA ASN A 144 -0.82 -26.82 -13.43
C ASN A 144 -0.96 -25.30 -13.27
N PHE A 145 -2.13 -24.83 -12.82
CA PHE A 145 -2.40 -23.40 -12.65
C PHE A 145 -1.67 -22.78 -11.45
N GLY A 146 -1.42 -23.56 -10.39
CA GLY A 146 -0.85 -23.10 -9.13
C GLY A 146 -1.70 -22.01 -8.47
N PRO A 147 -2.95 -22.31 -8.05
CA PRO A 147 -3.81 -21.34 -7.40
C PRO A 147 -3.30 -20.99 -6.00
N ASP A 148 -3.31 -19.70 -5.68
CA ASP A 148 -3.15 -19.15 -4.35
C ASP A 148 -4.51 -18.57 -3.92
N LEU A 149 -5.07 -19.16 -2.86
CA LEU A 149 -6.44 -18.90 -2.39
C LEU A 149 -6.38 -18.35 -0.97
N ASP A 150 -6.70 -17.08 -0.84
CA ASP A 150 -6.65 -16.35 0.43
C ASP A 150 -8.06 -15.95 0.88
N TRP A 151 -8.51 -16.54 1.99
CA TRP A 151 -9.82 -16.27 2.58
C TRP A 151 -9.72 -15.13 3.57
N ARG A 152 -10.54 -14.11 3.34
CA ARG A 152 -10.50 -12.88 4.10
C ARG A 152 -11.39 -12.95 5.34
N PRO A 153 -10.99 -12.35 6.48
CA PRO A 153 -11.69 -12.49 7.75
C PRO A 153 -13.08 -11.84 7.74
N ASN A 154 -13.22 -10.67 7.12
CA ASN A 154 -14.48 -9.94 7.06
C ASN A 154 -15.58 -10.76 6.39
N ARG A 155 -16.80 -10.59 6.92
CA ARG A 155 -18.02 -11.14 6.34
C ARG A 155 -18.83 -10.02 5.71
N PHE A 156 -19.46 -10.34 4.59
CA PHE A 156 -20.39 -9.42 3.94
C PHE A 156 -21.64 -10.15 3.44
N THR A 157 -22.73 -9.41 3.36
CA THR A 157 -23.98 -9.82 2.72
C THR A 157 -24.43 -8.78 1.71
N TRP A 158 -25.05 -9.22 0.62
CA TRP A 158 -25.50 -8.35 -0.46
C TRP A 158 -27.02 -8.28 -0.49
N LEU A 159 -27.57 -7.16 -0.03
CA LEU A 159 -29.02 -6.90 0.01
C LEU A 159 -29.42 -5.87 -1.06
N GLY A 160 -30.72 -5.78 -1.31
CA GLY A 160 -31.33 -4.74 -2.14
C GLY A 160 -32.26 -3.86 -1.31
N THR A 161 -32.58 -2.67 -1.80
CA THR A 161 -33.60 -1.80 -1.18
C THR A 161 -34.30 -0.95 -2.23
N LYS A 162 -35.49 -0.43 -1.88
CA LYS A 162 -36.19 0.60 -2.66
C LYS A 162 -35.72 2.01 -2.32
N GLN A 163 -34.94 2.19 -1.25
CA GLN A 163 -34.28 3.46 -0.96
C GLN A 163 -33.41 3.88 -2.15
N GLN A 164 -33.54 5.13 -2.57
CA GLN A 164 -32.75 5.69 -3.67
C GLN A 164 -31.55 6.43 -3.09
N PHE A 165 -30.34 5.97 -3.41
CA PHE A 165 -29.11 6.67 -3.06
C PHE A 165 -28.64 7.46 -4.29
N GLU A 166 -28.68 8.79 -4.20
CA GLU A 166 -28.23 9.69 -5.27
C GLU A 166 -26.70 9.66 -5.46
N ALA A 167 -25.97 9.18 -4.46
CA ALA A 167 -24.52 9.05 -4.42
C ALA A 167 -24.11 7.61 -4.09
N PHE A 168 -22.88 7.22 -4.44
CA PHE A 168 -22.27 6.03 -3.85
C PHE A 168 -22.06 6.30 -2.36
N THR A 169 -22.77 5.56 -1.52
CA THR A 169 -22.85 5.84 -0.09
C THR A 169 -22.03 4.83 0.70
N PHE A 170 -21.11 5.34 1.52
CA PHE A 170 -20.51 4.60 2.62
C PHE A 170 -21.16 5.02 3.93
N SER A 171 -21.52 4.07 4.79
CA SER A 171 -21.96 4.36 6.17
C SER A 171 -21.25 3.45 7.16
N PHE A 172 -20.87 4.01 8.31
CA PHE A 172 -20.14 3.34 9.38
C PHE A 172 -20.94 3.46 10.67
N ARG A 173 -21.42 2.34 11.22
CA ARG A 173 -22.22 2.29 12.45
C ARG A 173 -21.62 1.32 13.46
N GLU A 174 -21.46 1.77 14.69
CA GLU A 174 -21.10 0.94 15.82
C GLU A 174 -22.31 0.73 16.72
N ASN A 175 -22.44 -0.49 17.24
CA ASN A 175 -23.38 -0.85 18.30
C ASN A 175 -22.70 -1.81 19.29
N ASP A 176 -23.46 -2.39 20.22
CA ASP A 176 -22.93 -3.31 21.24
C ASP A 176 -22.24 -4.57 20.65
N ALA A 177 -22.56 -4.96 19.43
CA ALA A 177 -21.91 -6.09 18.76
C ALA A 177 -20.56 -5.69 18.16
N GLY A 178 -20.46 -4.46 17.65
CA GLY A 178 -19.24 -3.90 17.07
C GLY A 178 -19.53 -3.03 15.84
N LEU A 179 -18.58 -3.02 14.90
CA LEU A 179 -18.60 -2.14 13.73
C LEU A 179 -19.26 -2.83 12.52
N PHE A 180 -20.22 -2.16 11.91
CA PHE A 180 -20.85 -2.54 10.64
C PHE A 180 -20.74 -1.41 9.63
N MET A 181 -20.49 -1.79 8.40
CA MET A 181 -20.22 -0.87 7.30
C MET A 181 -21.15 -1.16 6.14
N VAL A 182 -21.56 -0.11 5.42
CA VAL A 182 -22.45 -0.19 4.27
C VAL A 182 -21.80 0.37 3.03
N HIS A 183 -22.01 -0.31 1.91
CA HIS A 183 -21.75 0.18 0.56
C HIS A 183 -23.10 0.17 -0.19
N ALA A 184 -23.66 1.35 -0.44
CA ALA A 184 -24.95 1.48 -1.08
C ALA A 184 -24.89 2.36 -2.34
N TYR A 185 -25.58 1.95 -3.39
CA TYR A 185 -25.63 2.70 -4.64
C TYR A 185 -26.80 2.24 -5.50
N GLN A 186 -27.35 3.16 -6.28
CA GLN A 186 -28.37 2.84 -7.26
C GLN A 186 -27.78 2.02 -8.41
N PHE A 187 -28.55 1.07 -8.96
CA PHE A 187 -28.13 0.34 -10.17
C PHE A 187 -29.20 0.29 -11.25
N GLU A 188 -30.46 0.58 -10.93
CA GLU A 188 -31.52 0.82 -11.90
C GLU A 188 -32.58 1.74 -11.26
N PRO A 189 -33.50 2.32 -12.05
CA PRO A 189 -34.55 3.18 -11.49
C PRO A 189 -35.40 2.46 -10.42
N GLY A 190 -35.43 3.00 -9.20
CA GLY A 190 -36.29 2.49 -8.14
C GLY A 190 -35.73 1.34 -7.31
N THR A 191 -34.46 0.94 -7.51
CA THR A 191 -33.76 -0.06 -6.67
C THR A 191 -32.28 0.29 -6.47
N SER A 192 -31.77 -0.03 -5.28
CA SER A 192 -30.37 0.17 -4.91
C SER A 192 -29.78 -1.09 -4.31
N THR A 193 -28.47 -1.24 -4.51
CA THR A 193 -27.63 -2.18 -3.78
C THR A 193 -27.44 -1.68 -2.35
N PHE A 194 -27.43 -2.60 -1.38
CA PHE A 194 -27.09 -2.35 0.02
C PHE A 194 -26.21 -3.50 0.53
N ILE A 195 -24.89 -3.37 0.39
CA ILE A 195 -23.93 -4.36 0.87
C ILE A 195 -23.56 -4.01 2.31
N VAL A 196 -23.70 -4.97 3.22
CA VAL A 196 -23.29 -4.82 4.62
C VAL A 196 -22.05 -5.66 4.86
N GLU A 197 -21.02 -5.07 5.44
CA GLU A 197 -19.73 -5.71 5.76
C GLU A 197 -19.39 -5.51 7.24
N THR A 198 -18.80 -6.51 7.88
CA THR A 198 -18.36 -6.46 9.28
C THR A 198 -17.19 -7.39 9.54
N ASP A 199 -16.41 -7.10 10.59
CA ASP A 199 -15.33 -7.95 11.05
C ASP A 199 -15.85 -9.23 11.72
N ALA A 200 -14.98 -10.25 11.86
CA ALA A 200 -15.38 -11.57 12.35
C ALA A 200 -15.89 -11.55 13.80
N ASP A 201 -15.33 -10.68 14.65
CA ASP A 201 -15.74 -10.56 16.05
C ASP A 201 -17.09 -9.86 16.16
N SER A 202 -17.27 -8.77 15.42
CA SER A 202 -18.52 -8.03 15.32
C SER A 202 -19.66 -8.91 14.79
N PHE A 203 -19.39 -9.75 13.78
CA PHE A 203 -20.35 -10.74 13.30
C PHE A 203 -20.71 -11.75 14.40
N ALA A 204 -19.73 -12.34 15.08
CA ALA A 204 -19.97 -13.33 16.13
C ALA A 204 -20.79 -12.73 17.30
N ASN A 205 -20.48 -11.50 17.71
CA ASN A 205 -21.16 -10.80 18.80
C ASN A 205 -22.60 -10.41 18.44
N SER A 206 -22.92 -10.23 17.15
CA SER A 206 -24.28 -9.90 16.70
C SER A 206 -25.29 -11.04 16.89
N GLY A 207 -24.82 -12.29 17.00
CA GLY A 207 -25.67 -13.48 17.06
C GLY A 207 -26.32 -13.86 15.73
N LEU A 208 -25.95 -13.21 14.61
CA LEU A 208 -26.45 -13.55 13.28
C LEU A 208 -25.94 -14.92 12.81
N ALA A 209 -26.83 -15.67 12.14
CA ALA A 209 -26.45 -16.87 11.40
C ALA A 209 -26.12 -16.53 9.94
N VAL A 210 -25.33 -17.38 9.29
CA VAL A 210 -24.86 -17.14 7.92
C VAL A 210 -25.99 -17.17 6.90
N ASP A 211 -26.99 -18.02 7.12
CA ASP A 211 -28.09 -18.36 6.22
C ASP A 211 -29.46 -17.85 6.70
N ASP A 212 -29.52 -17.10 7.80
CA ASP A 212 -30.76 -16.49 8.30
C ASP A 212 -30.94 -15.07 7.72
N GLU A 213 -31.52 -15.03 6.52
CA GLU A 213 -31.80 -13.78 5.79
C GLU A 213 -32.81 -12.89 6.54
N ALA A 214 -33.78 -13.47 7.24
CA ALA A 214 -34.82 -12.73 7.94
C ALA A 214 -34.25 -12.00 9.17
N ALA A 215 -33.43 -12.69 9.96
CA ALA A 215 -32.73 -12.07 11.09
C ALA A 215 -31.74 -11.01 10.61
N THR A 216 -31.02 -11.29 9.51
CA THR A 216 -30.09 -10.34 8.89
C THR A 216 -30.79 -9.05 8.45
N ILE A 217 -31.93 -9.17 7.75
CA ILE A 217 -32.73 -8.01 7.34
C ILE A 217 -33.16 -7.19 8.55
N ALA A 218 -33.78 -7.84 9.56
CA ALA A 218 -34.28 -7.13 10.73
C ALA A 218 -33.17 -6.41 11.51
N TYR A 219 -32.00 -7.04 11.64
CA TYR A 219 -30.83 -6.44 12.29
C TYR A 219 -30.33 -5.21 11.52
N CYS A 220 -30.13 -5.34 10.21
CA CYS A 220 -29.61 -4.27 9.36
C CYS A 220 -30.60 -3.10 9.22
N GLU A 221 -31.90 -3.37 9.10
CA GLU A 221 -32.94 -2.32 9.05
C GLU A 221 -32.97 -1.49 10.33
N ASN A 222 -32.75 -2.12 11.49
CA ASN A 222 -32.67 -1.41 12.75
C ASN A 222 -31.37 -0.59 12.87
N LEU A 223 -30.22 -1.18 12.51
CA LEU A 223 -28.92 -0.52 12.65
C LEU A 223 -28.75 0.67 11.69
N PHE A 224 -29.27 0.56 10.48
CA PHE A 224 -29.16 1.57 9.41
C PHE A 224 -30.49 2.24 9.10
N ALA A 225 -31.36 2.38 10.11
CA ALA A 225 -32.71 2.94 9.96
C ALA A 225 -32.69 4.37 9.38
N GLU A 226 -31.66 5.16 9.71
CA GLU A 226 -31.48 6.53 9.22
C GLU A 226 -31.18 6.53 7.72
N GLU A 227 -30.21 5.74 7.27
CA GLU A 227 -29.81 5.63 5.86
C GLU A 227 -30.94 5.06 4.98
N LEU A 228 -31.72 4.12 5.53
CA LEU A 228 -32.81 3.45 4.82
C LEU A 228 -34.07 4.30 4.73
N GLY A 229 -34.25 5.31 5.58
CA GLY A 229 -35.41 6.20 5.52
C GLY A 229 -36.76 5.49 5.60
N GLY A 230 -36.82 4.32 6.26
CA GLY A 230 -38.02 3.48 6.37
C GLY A 230 -38.30 2.55 5.17
N HIS A 231 -37.40 2.46 4.20
CA HIS A 231 -37.49 1.47 3.11
C HIS A 231 -36.97 0.10 3.56
N ALA A 232 -37.69 -0.96 3.19
CA ALA A 232 -37.32 -2.33 3.53
C ALA A 232 -36.11 -2.85 2.72
N LEU A 233 -35.33 -3.73 3.35
CA LEU A 233 -34.29 -4.52 2.72
C LEU A 233 -34.89 -5.76 2.04
N MET A 234 -34.27 -6.19 0.94
CA MET A 234 -34.67 -7.31 0.11
C MET A 234 -33.50 -8.29 0.00
N ALA A 235 -33.77 -9.58 0.24
CA ALA A 235 -32.78 -10.64 0.07
C ALA A 235 -32.88 -11.31 -1.31
N ASN A 236 -31.74 -11.80 -1.80
CA ASN A 236 -31.61 -12.62 -3.00
C ASN A 236 -30.45 -13.62 -2.80
N ARG A 237 -30.68 -14.68 -2.02
CA ARG A 237 -29.63 -15.60 -1.53
C ARG A 237 -28.51 -14.82 -0.82
N SER A 238 -28.91 -13.88 0.03
CA SER A 238 -28.08 -12.87 0.69
C SER A 238 -27.43 -13.42 1.96
N HIS A 239 -26.64 -14.48 1.80
CA HIS A 239 -25.93 -15.12 2.91
C HIS A 239 -24.67 -14.32 3.29
N TRP A 240 -24.24 -14.44 4.54
CA TRP A 240 -22.98 -13.87 5.01
C TRP A 240 -21.78 -14.68 4.54
N ILE A 241 -21.07 -14.17 3.55
CA ILE A 241 -19.91 -14.85 2.95
C ILE A 241 -18.62 -14.11 3.24
N GLN A 242 -17.51 -14.83 3.13
CA GLN A 242 -16.16 -14.27 3.20
C GLN A 242 -15.62 -14.08 1.79
N PHE A 243 -14.91 -12.98 1.57
CA PHE A 243 -14.27 -12.74 0.28
C PHE A 243 -13.09 -13.71 0.11
N ARG A 244 -12.91 -14.23 -1.11
CA ARG A 244 -11.74 -15.04 -1.46
C ARG A 244 -10.90 -14.33 -2.52
N THR A 245 -9.69 -13.96 -2.15
CA THR A 245 -8.70 -13.49 -3.08
C THR A 245 -8.14 -14.68 -3.84
N VAL A 246 -8.28 -14.67 -5.16
CA VAL A 246 -7.78 -15.72 -6.07
C VAL A 246 -6.62 -15.15 -6.85
N ARG A 247 -5.49 -15.85 -6.82
CA ARG A 247 -4.36 -15.64 -7.72
C ARG A 247 -3.97 -16.99 -8.32
N ASN A 248 -3.36 -16.97 -9.50
CA ASN A 248 -2.85 -18.18 -10.14
C ASN A 248 -1.46 -17.90 -10.70
N ARG A 249 -0.54 -18.86 -10.52
CA ARG A 249 0.82 -18.80 -11.08
C ARG A 249 0.79 -18.68 -12.60
N THR A 250 -0.13 -19.37 -13.27
CA THR A 250 -0.41 -19.22 -14.70
C THR A 250 -1.92 -19.27 -14.93
N TRP A 251 -2.40 -18.63 -15.99
CA TRP A 251 -3.81 -18.62 -16.35
C TRP A 251 -4.15 -19.61 -17.46
N HIS A 252 -3.19 -20.39 -17.93
CA HIS A 252 -3.41 -21.34 -19.01
C HIS A 252 -2.75 -22.68 -18.75
N HIS A 253 -3.32 -23.72 -19.33
CA HIS A 253 -2.76 -25.06 -19.37
C HIS A 253 -3.24 -25.76 -20.64
N GLU A 254 -2.33 -26.09 -21.55
CA GLU A 254 -2.63 -26.67 -22.85
C GLU A 254 -3.60 -25.79 -23.66
N ASN A 255 -4.79 -26.29 -24.01
CA ASN A 255 -5.85 -25.54 -24.68
C ASN A 255 -6.85 -24.90 -23.70
N MET A 256 -6.56 -24.89 -22.39
CA MET A 256 -7.45 -24.36 -21.36
C MET A 256 -6.96 -23.00 -20.86
N VAL A 257 -7.88 -22.08 -20.65
CA VAL A 257 -7.59 -20.73 -20.14
C VAL A 257 -8.60 -20.31 -19.07
N LEU A 258 -8.10 -19.73 -17.97
CA LEU A 258 -8.89 -19.09 -16.93
C LEU A 258 -9.13 -17.62 -17.29
N ILE A 259 -10.36 -17.11 -17.10
CA ILE A 259 -10.67 -15.68 -17.18
C ILE A 259 -11.58 -15.23 -16.02
N GLY A 260 -11.57 -13.93 -15.71
CA GLY A 260 -12.38 -13.36 -14.61
C GLY A 260 -12.04 -13.99 -13.26
N ASP A 261 -13.04 -14.13 -12.37
CA ASP A 261 -12.84 -14.65 -11.01
C ASP A 261 -12.28 -16.09 -10.94
N ALA A 262 -12.30 -16.85 -12.05
CA ALA A 262 -11.59 -18.12 -12.13
C ALA A 262 -10.07 -17.91 -12.12
N ALA A 263 -9.59 -16.88 -12.82
CA ALA A 263 -8.18 -16.53 -12.98
C ALA A 263 -7.67 -15.61 -11.87
N HIS A 264 -8.45 -14.60 -11.49
CA HIS A 264 -8.07 -13.59 -10.51
C HIS A 264 -9.31 -12.84 -10.02
N THR A 265 -9.40 -12.58 -8.71
CA THR A 265 -10.49 -11.77 -8.13
C THR A 265 -9.99 -10.40 -7.71
N ALA A 266 -10.91 -9.43 -7.66
CA ALA A 266 -10.68 -8.13 -7.05
C ALA A 266 -11.83 -7.79 -6.10
N HIS A 267 -11.51 -7.29 -4.91
CA HIS A 267 -12.52 -6.93 -3.90
C HIS A 267 -13.54 -5.94 -4.46
N TYR A 268 -14.82 -6.16 -4.15
CA TYR A 268 -15.93 -5.35 -4.69
C TYR A 268 -15.83 -3.87 -4.30
N SER A 269 -15.10 -3.55 -3.22
CA SER A 269 -14.85 -2.18 -2.76
C SER A 269 -14.20 -1.23 -3.77
N ILE A 270 -13.62 -1.75 -4.87
CA ILE A 270 -13.08 -0.94 -5.97
C ILE A 270 -13.86 -1.10 -7.29
N GLY A 271 -15.02 -1.76 -7.28
CA GLY A 271 -15.94 -1.84 -8.42
C GLY A 271 -15.35 -2.43 -9.70
N SER A 272 -14.41 -3.38 -9.61
CA SER A 272 -13.60 -3.81 -10.77
C SER A 272 -13.79 -5.26 -11.22
N GLY A 273 -14.56 -6.11 -10.51
CA GLY A 273 -14.69 -7.54 -10.83
C GLY A 273 -15.23 -7.84 -12.23
N THR A 274 -16.43 -7.34 -12.56
CA THR A 274 -17.04 -7.54 -13.89
C THR A 274 -16.17 -6.95 -15.01
N LYS A 275 -15.60 -5.76 -14.77
CA LYS A 275 -14.66 -5.11 -15.68
C LYS A 275 -13.48 -6.01 -15.99
N LEU A 276 -12.82 -6.56 -14.96
CA LEU A 276 -11.66 -7.44 -15.13
C LEU A 276 -12.00 -8.63 -16.02
N ALA A 277 -13.14 -9.29 -15.76
CA ALA A 277 -13.59 -10.44 -16.53
C ALA A 277 -13.87 -10.12 -18.02
N MET A 278 -14.48 -8.97 -18.32
CA MET A 278 -14.71 -8.54 -19.70
C MET A 278 -13.43 -8.09 -20.41
N GLU A 279 -12.51 -7.43 -19.72
CA GLU A 279 -11.20 -7.07 -20.26
C GLU A 279 -10.33 -8.31 -20.52
N ASP A 280 -10.45 -9.35 -19.70
CA ASP A 280 -9.81 -10.64 -19.97
C ASP A 280 -10.32 -11.26 -21.27
N ALA A 281 -11.65 -11.22 -21.49
CA ALA A 281 -12.25 -11.68 -22.73
C ALA A 281 -11.76 -10.90 -23.96
N ILE A 282 -11.59 -9.57 -23.84
CA ILE A 282 -11.02 -8.72 -24.90
C ILE A 282 -9.58 -9.14 -25.21
N ALA A 283 -8.74 -9.26 -24.18
CA ALA A 283 -7.33 -9.63 -24.35
C ALA A 283 -7.19 -11.04 -24.93
N LEU A 284 -8.03 -11.98 -24.48
CA LEU A 284 -8.06 -13.35 -25.01
C LEU A 284 -8.41 -13.34 -26.50
N ALA A 285 -9.52 -12.71 -26.89
CA ALA A 285 -9.89 -12.60 -28.30
C ALA A 285 -8.83 -11.85 -29.14
N GLY A 286 -8.18 -10.83 -28.57
CA GLY A 286 -7.05 -10.14 -29.20
C GLY A 286 -5.87 -11.07 -29.48
N SER A 287 -5.53 -11.95 -28.54
CA SER A 287 -4.43 -12.91 -28.73
C SER A 287 -4.66 -13.88 -29.90
N PHE A 288 -5.90 -14.29 -30.15
CA PHE A 288 -6.27 -15.16 -31.28
C PHE A 288 -6.33 -14.43 -32.62
N ARG A 289 -6.25 -13.09 -32.64
CA ARG A 289 -6.10 -12.33 -33.90
C ARG A 289 -4.71 -12.51 -34.50
N ASP A 290 -3.71 -12.62 -33.63
CA ASP A 290 -2.30 -12.63 -34.00
C ASP A 290 -1.69 -14.04 -33.97
N HIS A 291 -2.46 -15.04 -33.52
CA HIS A 291 -2.01 -16.42 -33.33
C HIS A 291 -3.09 -17.43 -33.72
N ASP A 292 -2.71 -18.43 -34.54
CA ASP A 292 -3.65 -19.43 -35.09
C ASP A 292 -3.95 -20.61 -34.14
N THR A 293 -3.23 -20.74 -33.01
CA THR A 293 -3.35 -21.90 -32.10
C THR A 293 -3.44 -21.46 -30.65
N ALA A 294 -4.19 -22.21 -29.84
CA ALA A 294 -4.29 -21.96 -28.39
C ALA A 294 -2.92 -22.01 -27.70
N LEU A 295 -2.05 -22.94 -28.09
CA LEU A 295 -0.70 -23.06 -27.54
C LEU A 295 0.15 -21.79 -27.73
N ALA A 296 -0.08 -21.01 -28.78
CA ALA A 296 0.60 -19.74 -29.01
C ALA A 296 -0.17 -18.54 -28.43
N ALA A 297 -1.50 -18.53 -28.54
CA ALA A 297 -2.36 -17.42 -28.12
C ALA A 297 -2.41 -17.25 -26.59
N LEU A 298 -2.50 -18.34 -25.83
CA LEU A 298 -2.74 -18.27 -24.38
C LEU A 298 -1.56 -17.66 -23.59
N PRO A 299 -0.28 -17.97 -23.89
CA PRO A 299 0.83 -17.24 -23.30
C PRO A 299 0.83 -15.74 -23.63
N ALA A 300 0.45 -15.37 -24.86
CA ALA A 300 0.38 -13.97 -25.29
C ALA A 300 -0.74 -13.20 -24.58
N TYR A 301 -1.91 -13.83 -24.39
CA TYR A 301 -2.99 -13.30 -23.56
C TYR A 301 -2.51 -13.00 -22.14
N GLU A 302 -1.86 -13.97 -21.49
CA GLU A 302 -1.41 -13.81 -20.11
C GLU A 302 -0.34 -12.69 -20.00
N ALA A 303 0.63 -12.67 -20.91
CA ALA A 303 1.68 -11.65 -20.93
C ALA A 303 1.13 -10.23 -21.12
N ALA A 304 0.14 -10.05 -21.99
CA ALA A 304 -0.48 -8.75 -22.22
C ALA A 304 -1.35 -8.29 -21.04
N ARG A 305 -2.03 -9.23 -20.37
CA ARG A 305 -3.06 -8.91 -19.39
C ARG A 305 -2.57 -8.83 -17.94
N ARG A 306 -1.57 -9.65 -17.57
CA ARG A 306 -1.06 -9.79 -16.21
C ARG A 306 -0.61 -8.48 -15.56
N PRO A 307 0.19 -7.59 -16.20
CA PRO A 307 0.62 -6.34 -15.54
C PRO A 307 -0.53 -5.44 -15.08
N ASN A 308 -1.58 -5.32 -15.91
CA ASN A 308 -2.76 -4.53 -15.59
C ASN A 308 -3.64 -5.20 -14.53
N SER A 309 -3.78 -6.53 -14.57
CA SER A 309 -4.54 -7.28 -13.56
C SER A 309 -3.85 -7.21 -12.21
N ASP A 310 -2.55 -7.49 -12.14
CA ASP A 310 -1.78 -7.44 -10.89
C ASP A 310 -1.83 -6.03 -10.25
N SER A 311 -1.82 -4.98 -11.07
CA SER A 311 -1.97 -3.60 -10.60
C SER A 311 -3.35 -3.32 -9.97
N ILE A 312 -4.43 -3.86 -10.57
CA ILE A 312 -5.78 -3.74 -10.03
C ILE A 312 -5.94 -4.59 -8.77
N GLN A 313 -5.43 -5.82 -8.76
CA GLN A 313 -5.46 -6.70 -7.59
C GLN A 313 -4.71 -6.09 -6.40
N ARG A 314 -3.55 -5.45 -6.62
CA ARG A 314 -2.85 -4.73 -5.53
C ARG A 314 -3.71 -3.61 -4.94
N ALA A 315 -4.32 -2.78 -5.78
CA ALA A 315 -5.21 -1.73 -5.30
C ALA A 315 -6.47 -2.27 -4.59
N ALA A 316 -7.00 -3.39 -5.08
CA ALA A 316 -8.13 -4.08 -4.46
C ALA A 316 -7.74 -4.64 -3.08
N GLN A 317 -6.55 -5.22 -2.97
CA GLN A 317 -5.99 -5.73 -1.73
C GLN A 317 -5.82 -4.61 -0.70
N SER A 318 -5.23 -3.47 -1.08
CA SER A 318 -5.09 -2.34 -0.16
C SER A 318 -6.43 -1.76 0.28
N SER A 319 -7.42 -1.71 -0.61
CA SER A 319 -8.79 -1.27 -0.26
C SER A 319 -9.47 -2.26 0.69
N LEU A 320 -9.36 -3.55 0.42
CA LEU A 320 -9.87 -4.64 1.28
C LEU A 320 -9.25 -4.57 2.69
N GLU A 321 -7.93 -4.50 2.79
CA GLU A 321 -7.22 -4.46 4.08
C GLU A 321 -7.56 -3.22 4.89
N TRP A 322 -7.84 -2.09 4.22
CA TRP A 322 -8.35 -0.89 4.88
C TRP A 322 -9.72 -1.14 5.53
N PHE A 323 -10.65 -1.80 4.82
CA PHE A 323 -11.98 -2.13 5.38
C PHE A 323 -11.89 -3.14 6.54
N GLU A 324 -11.03 -4.14 6.42
CA GLU A 324 -10.73 -5.09 7.51
C GLU A 324 -10.15 -4.39 8.75
N SER A 325 -9.39 -3.31 8.54
CA SER A 325 -8.74 -2.56 9.61
C SER A 325 -9.49 -1.30 10.03
N THR A 326 -10.75 -1.10 9.59
CA THR A 326 -11.48 0.17 9.76
C THR A 326 -11.54 0.64 11.21
N ARG A 327 -11.64 -0.30 12.16
CA ARG A 327 -11.68 0.00 13.60
C ARG A 327 -10.54 0.89 14.07
N ARG A 328 -9.34 0.76 13.47
CA ARG A 328 -8.17 1.61 13.72
C ARG A 328 -8.44 3.09 13.47
N TYR A 329 -9.36 3.42 12.57
CA TYR A 329 -9.62 4.78 12.12
C TYR A 329 -10.86 5.42 12.75
N MET A 330 -11.66 4.68 13.55
CA MET A 330 -12.96 5.15 14.08
C MET A 330 -12.86 6.32 15.08
N GLY A 331 -11.65 6.67 15.53
CA GLY A 331 -11.37 7.87 16.32
C GLY A 331 -10.88 9.08 15.50
N MET A 332 -10.67 8.93 14.19
CA MET A 332 -10.18 10.03 13.36
C MET A 332 -11.23 11.14 13.20
N PRO A 333 -10.79 12.41 13.06
CA PRO A 333 -11.68 13.49 12.66
C PRO A 333 -12.37 13.17 11.32
N PRO A 334 -13.67 13.50 11.15
CA PRO A 334 -14.45 13.11 9.98
C PRO A 334 -13.78 13.44 8.63
N LYS A 335 -13.25 14.65 8.46
CA LYS A 335 -12.59 15.05 7.20
C LYS A 335 -11.37 14.17 6.85
N ARG A 336 -10.53 13.82 7.83
CA ARG A 336 -9.37 12.94 7.64
C ARG A 336 -9.82 11.51 7.36
N PHE A 337 -10.82 11.02 8.08
CA PHE A 337 -11.38 9.68 7.86
C PHE A 337 -11.89 9.53 6.42
N VAL A 338 -12.68 10.51 5.94
CA VAL A 338 -13.22 10.51 4.57
C VAL A 338 -12.11 10.59 3.53
N PHE A 339 -11.13 11.47 3.71
CA PHE A 339 -9.98 11.53 2.79
C PHE A 339 -9.18 10.22 2.77
N SER A 340 -8.95 9.60 3.94
CA SER A 340 -8.30 8.29 4.06
C SER A 340 -9.08 7.19 3.32
N LEU A 341 -10.40 7.14 3.53
CA LEU A 341 -11.30 6.24 2.83
C LEU A 341 -11.22 6.44 1.31
N LEU A 342 -11.37 7.67 0.80
CA LEU A 342 -11.34 7.96 -0.63
C LEU A 342 -10.01 7.56 -1.29
N THR A 343 -8.90 7.68 -0.55
CA THR A 343 -7.54 7.39 -1.04
C THR A 343 -7.03 5.98 -0.69
N ARG A 344 -7.82 5.14 0.00
CA ARG A 344 -7.41 3.81 0.53
C ARG A 344 -6.78 2.87 -0.49
N SER A 345 -7.25 2.93 -1.75
CA SER A 345 -6.77 2.07 -2.84
C SER A 345 -5.38 2.46 -3.35
N MET A 346 -4.85 3.61 -2.91
CA MET A 346 -3.64 4.26 -3.41
C MET A 346 -3.64 4.59 -4.91
N ARG A 347 -4.77 4.41 -5.61
CA ARG A 347 -4.97 4.85 -7.00
C ARG A 347 -5.59 6.24 -7.06
N ILE A 348 -6.47 6.51 -6.11
CA ILE A 348 -6.99 7.84 -5.83
C ILE A 348 -6.01 8.50 -4.86
N THR A 349 -5.57 9.68 -5.23
CA THR A 349 -4.56 10.47 -4.53
C THR A 349 -5.09 11.88 -4.35
N HIS A 350 -4.34 12.72 -3.62
CA HIS A 350 -4.64 14.13 -3.48
C HIS A 350 -4.87 14.80 -4.85
N ASP A 351 -3.94 14.66 -5.79
CA ASP A 351 -4.05 15.29 -7.11
C ASP A 351 -5.14 14.63 -7.97
N ASN A 352 -5.30 13.30 -7.88
CA ASN A 352 -6.38 12.64 -8.60
C ASN A 352 -7.75 13.10 -8.10
N LEU A 353 -7.91 13.37 -6.80
CA LEU A 353 -9.12 13.98 -6.24
C LEU A 353 -9.25 15.43 -6.66
N ALA A 354 -8.18 16.21 -6.70
CA ALA A 354 -8.24 17.62 -7.11
C ALA A 354 -8.71 17.78 -8.57
N LEU A 355 -8.39 16.81 -9.43
CA LEU A 355 -8.90 16.75 -10.80
C LEU A 355 -10.40 16.44 -10.89
N ARG A 356 -10.96 15.76 -9.89
CA ARG A 356 -12.38 15.36 -9.83
C ARG A 356 -13.22 16.41 -9.10
N ASP A 357 -12.76 16.78 -7.93
CA ASP A 357 -13.41 17.66 -6.97
C ASP A 357 -12.39 18.61 -6.33
N PRO A 358 -12.01 19.69 -7.04
CA PRO A 358 -11.05 20.66 -6.53
C PRO A 358 -11.56 21.36 -5.27
N ALA A 359 -12.88 21.54 -5.13
CA ALA A 359 -13.46 22.20 -3.97
C ALA A 359 -13.34 21.33 -2.70
N TYR A 360 -13.56 20.02 -2.81
CA TYR A 360 -13.36 19.10 -1.70
C TYR A 360 -11.90 19.05 -1.25
N VAL A 361 -10.95 19.01 -2.18
CA VAL A 361 -9.52 18.97 -1.83
C VAL A 361 -9.09 20.28 -1.17
N GLU A 362 -9.52 21.44 -1.69
CA GLU A 362 -9.24 22.72 -1.04
C GLU A 362 -9.82 22.79 0.38
N ASP A 363 -11.05 22.30 0.58
CA ASP A 363 -11.66 22.22 1.91
C ASP A 363 -10.92 21.27 2.86
N ALA A 364 -10.45 20.11 2.36
CA ALA A 364 -9.66 19.17 3.14
C ALA A 364 -8.30 19.75 3.56
N ASP A 365 -7.62 20.47 2.66
CA ASP A 365 -6.38 21.18 2.97
C ASP A 365 -6.59 22.31 3.98
N ARG A 366 -7.67 23.10 3.83
CA ARG A 366 -8.04 24.13 4.80
C ARG A 366 -8.39 23.54 6.16
N TRP A 367 -9.09 22.42 6.18
CA TRP A 367 -9.36 21.68 7.41
C TRP A 367 -8.06 21.27 8.10
N LEU A 368 -7.10 20.67 7.37
CA LEU A 368 -5.80 20.30 7.93
C LEU A 368 -5.05 21.52 8.48
N ASN A 369 -5.08 22.64 7.76
CA ASN A 369 -4.43 23.88 8.20
C ASN A 369 -5.06 24.43 9.49
N ARG A 370 -6.38 24.31 9.66
CA ARG A 370 -7.07 24.65 10.92
C ARG A 370 -6.72 23.70 12.05
N ASP A 371 -6.73 22.39 11.77
CA ASP A 371 -6.38 21.33 12.73
C ASP A 371 -4.97 21.55 13.30
N LEU A 372 -4.05 22.02 12.46
CA LEU A 372 -2.68 22.34 12.84
C LEU A 372 -2.48 23.78 13.36
N GLY A 373 -3.53 24.61 13.41
CA GLY A 373 -3.44 25.99 13.91
C GLY A 373 -2.62 26.93 13.03
N ILE A 374 -2.54 26.69 11.72
CA ILE A 374 -1.79 27.54 10.78
C ILE A 374 -2.51 28.89 10.61
N GLU A 375 -1.76 29.99 10.79
CA GLU A 375 -2.30 31.34 10.63
C GLU A 375 -2.88 31.56 9.22
N GLY A 376 -4.08 32.14 9.17
CA GLY A 376 -4.76 32.44 7.90
C GLY A 376 -5.40 31.22 7.21
N ALA A 377 -5.57 30.08 7.91
CA ALA A 377 -6.26 28.91 7.34
C ALA A 377 -7.66 29.24 6.77
N ASP A 378 -8.37 30.18 7.39
CA ASP A 378 -9.70 30.67 6.95
C ASP A 378 -9.64 31.86 5.97
N ASP A 379 -8.44 32.32 5.57
CA ASP A 379 -8.29 33.37 4.56
C ASP A 379 -8.57 32.79 3.16
N LEU A 380 -9.81 32.94 2.70
CA LEU A 380 -10.26 32.47 1.38
C LEU A 380 -9.62 33.26 0.22
N SER A 381 -8.89 34.35 0.48
CA SER A 381 -8.18 35.09 -0.57
C SER A 381 -6.85 34.44 -0.98
N LYS A 382 -6.39 33.44 -0.22
CA LYS A 382 -5.14 32.70 -0.44
C LYS A 382 -5.42 31.21 -0.55
N PRO A 383 -4.67 30.47 -1.39
CA PRO A 383 -4.75 29.01 -1.36
C PRO A 383 -4.28 28.48 0.00
N PRO A 384 -4.82 27.33 0.46
CA PRO A 384 -4.31 26.67 1.66
C PRO A 384 -2.83 26.28 1.49
N VAL A 385 -2.11 26.15 2.61
CA VAL A 385 -0.80 25.51 2.63
C VAL A 385 -0.99 24.03 2.24
N PRO A 386 -0.30 23.51 1.22
CA PRO A 386 -0.41 22.11 0.84
C PRO A 386 0.07 21.19 1.98
N PRO A 387 -0.51 19.99 2.15
CA PRO A 387 -0.19 19.11 3.29
C PRO A 387 1.31 18.85 3.47
N MET A 388 2.07 18.66 2.39
CA MET A 388 3.52 18.45 2.46
C MET A 388 4.29 19.63 3.07
N PHE A 389 3.77 20.86 2.97
CA PHE A 389 4.39 22.08 3.50
C PHE A 389 3.86 22.50 4.87
N THR A 390 2.95 21.72 5.45
CA THR A 390 2.49 21.97 6.82
C THR A 390 3.63 21.69 7.81
N PRO A 391 3.80 22.52 8.85
CA PRO A 391 4.82 22.32 9.87
C PRO A 391 4.52 21.09 10.73
N PHE A 392 5.55 20.52 11.36
CA PHE A 392 5.43 19.42 12.32
C PHE A 392 6.37 19.60 13.51
N THR A 393 5.87 19.43 14.73
CA THR A 393 6.70 19.45 15.94
C THR A 393 7.08 18.02 16.29
N LEU A 394 8.38 17.74 16.33
CA LEU A 394 8.91 16.45 16.76
C LEU A 394 9.71 16.66 18.04
N GLY A 395 9.28 16.07 19.15
CA GLY A 395 9.88 16.36 20.47
C GLY A 395 9.93 17.87 20.73
N GLY A 396 11.13 18.41 20.94
CA GLY A 396 11.36 19.84 21.16
C GLY A 396 11.67 20.69 19.91
N VAL A 397 11.66 20.12 18.69
CA VAL A 397 12.07 20.84 17.47
C VAL A 397 10.92 21.04 16.50
N GLN A 398 10.98 22.15 15.75
CA GLN A 398 9.99 22.50 14.74
C GLN A 398 10.52 22.20 13.34
N LEU A 399 9.86 21.30 12.64
CA LEU A 399 10.07 21.04 11.21
C LEU A 399 9.18 21.99 10.40
N LYS A 400 9.76 22.66 9.41
CA LYS A 400 9.09 23.65 8.55
C LYS A 400 8.14 23.03 7.51
N ASN A 401 8.26 21.74 7.25
CA ASN A 401 7.44 20.97 6.32
C ASN A 401 7.55 19.47 6.67
N ARG A 402 6.84 18.61 5.93
CA ARG A 402 6.76 17.15 6.17
C ARG A 402 7.82 16.33 5.43
N VAL A 403 8.74 16.98 4.70
CA VAL A 403 9.68 16.33 3.79
C VAL A 403 11.00 16.02 4.48
N VAL A 404 11.40 14.75 4.42
CA VAL A 404 12.65 14.25 4.99
C VAL A 404 13.52 13.63 3.90
N VAL A 405 14.83 13.89 3.94
CA VAL A 405 15.81 13.14 3.14
C VAL A 405 16.20 11.89 3.92
N SER A 406 15.90 10.72 3.36
CA SER A 406 16.18 9.44 4.03
C SER A 406 17.69 9.18 4.13
N PRO A 407 18.16 8.46 5.16
CA PRO A 407 19.53 7.96 5.23
C PRO A 407 19.92 7.13 3.99
N MET A 408 21.01 7.50 3.32
CA MET A 408 21.49 6.83 2.10
C MET A 408 23.01 6.71 2.11
N CYS A 409 23.55 5.50 2.32
CA CYS A 409 25.00 5.26 2.27
C CYS A 409 25.62 5.75 0.97
N GLN A 410 26.65 6.60 1.09
CA GLN A 410 27.40 7.14 -0.05
C GLN A 410 28.65 6.34 -0.35
N TYR A 411 29.12 5.52 0.61
CA TYR A 411 30.33 4.68 0.47
C TYR A 411 31.58 5.48 0.05
N SER A 412 31.62 6.75 0.44
CA SER A 412 32.58 7.75 -0.04
C SER A 412 33.47 8.33 1.06
N ALA A 413 33.39 7.82 2.28
CA ALA A 413 34.26 8.24 3.39
C ALA A 413 35.65 7.62 3.27
N ASP A 414 36.64 8.33 3.81
CA ASP A 414 38.03 7.89 3.88
C ASP A 414 38.32 7.39 5.30
N ASP A 415 38.33 6.07 5.48
CA ASP A 415 38.44 5.42 6.80
C ASP A 415 37.43 5.95 7.84
N GLY A 416 36.18 6.12 7.39
CA GLY A 416 35.10 6.65 8.21
C GLY A 416 35.07 8.18 8.30
N VAL A 417 36.09 8.91 7.85
CA VAL A 417 36.07 10.39 7.86
C VAL A 417 35.20 10.91 6.71
N PRO A 418 34.11 11.64 6.98
CA PRO A 418 33.33 12.28 5.94
C PRO A 418 34.14 13.43 5.31
N ASN A 419 33.94 13.65 4.02
CA ASN A 419 34.71 14.57 3.19
C ASN A 419 33.80 15.48 2.36
N GLU A 420 34.38 16.20 1.39
CA GLU A 420 33.66 17.18 0.57
C GLU A 420 32.52 16.58 -0.26
N TRP A 421 32.54 15.26 -0.55
CA TRP A 421 31.38 14.58 -1.14
C TRP A 421 30.16 14.70 -0.21
N HIS A 422 30.33 14.45 1.08
CA HIS A 422 29.27 14.46 2.08
C HIS A 422 28.77 15.88 2.31
N MET A 423 29.69 16.86 2.35
CA MET A 423 29.36 18.28 2.43
C MET A 423 28.44 18.71 1.28
N VAL A 424 28.84 18.46 0.03
CA VAL A 424 28.02 18.82 -1.14
C VAL A 424 26.73 18.00 -1.17
N HIS A 425 26.81 16.71 -0.84
CA HIS A 425 25.67 15.82 -0.86
C HIS A 425 24.58 16.30 0.11
N LEU A 426 24.89 16.44 1.39
CA LEU A 426 23.92 16.80 2.42
C LEU A 426 23.51 18.26 2.30
N GLY A 427 24.49 19.15 2.07
CA GLY A 427 24.26 20.58 1.92
C GLY A 427 23.31 20.93 0.78
N SER A 428 23.44 20.28 -0.38
CA SER A 428 22.52 20.52 -1.50
C SER A 428 21.06 20.16 -1.19
N ARG A 429 20.79 19.06 -0.48
CA ARG A 429 19.40 18.70 -0.12
C ARG A 429 18.83 19.58 0.99
N ALA A 430 19.68 20.03 1.91
CA ALA A 430 19.29 20.99 2.95
C ALA A 430 18.88 22.34 2.34
N ILE A 431 19.71 22.87 1.44
CA ILE A 431 19.41 24.06 0.63
C ILE A 431 18.17 23.84 -0.25
N GLY A 432 17.97 22.61 -0.73
CA GLY A 432 16.86 22.17 -1.56
C GLY A 432 15.47 22.16 -0.91
N GLY A 433 15.38 22.53 0.38
CA GLY A 433 14.12 22.87 1.03
C GLY A 433 13.51 21.81 1.94
N ALA A 434 14.10 20.61 2.06
CA ALA A 434 13.65 19.59 3.00
C ALA A 434 13.65 20.13 4.44
N ALA A 435 12.75 19.63 5.30
CA ALA A 435 12.72 20.03 6.71
C ALA A 435 13.80 19.33 7.54
N LEU A 436 14.11 18.07 7.21
CA LEU A 436 15.13 17.27 7.86
C LEU A 436 15.97 16.53 6.83
N VAL A 437 17.29 16.57 6.99
CA VAL A 437 18.24 15.80 6.20
C VAL A 437 18.96 14.83 7.12
N PHE A 438 18.73 13.53 6.96
CA PHE A 438 19.56 12.54 7.65
C PHE A 438 20.88 12.32 6.92
N THR A 439 21.95 12.12 7.70
CA THR A 439 23.18 11.48 7.20
C THR A 439 22.88 10.07 6.72
N GLU A 440 23.85 9.46 6.02
CA GLU A 440 23.84 8.00 5.90
C GLU A 440 23.97 7.31 7.26
N MET A 441 23.75 5.98 7.27
CA MET A 441 24.11 5.15 8.40
C MET A 441 25.58 5.41 8.76
N THR A 442 25.79 6.02 9.91
CA THR A 442 27.10 6.41 10.41
C THR A 442 27.51 5.40 11.47
N ASP A 443 28.60 4.71 11.22
CA ASP A 443 29.00 3.55 12.01
C ASP A 443 29.60 3.97 13.36
N VAL A 444 29.19 3.26 14.41
CA VAL A 444 29.62 3.52 15.80
C VAL A 444 31.02 2.98 16.12
N SER A 445 31.59 2.15 15.23
CA SER A 445 32.94 1.59 15.34
C SER A 445 33.48 1.22 13.95
N ALA A 446 34.80 1.01 13.86
CA ALA A 446 35.45 0.66 12.60
C ALA A 446 34.98 -0.72 12.08
N GLU A 447 34.73 -1.65 12.98
CA GLU A 447 34.20 -2.99 12.70
C GLU A 447 32.68 -2.99 12.46
N GLY A 448 32.01 -1.91 12.87
CA GLY A 448 30.59 -1.69 12.60
C GLY A 448 30.27 -1.40 11.14
N ARG A 449 31.26 -1.06 10.31
CA ARG A 449 31.03 -0.62 8.92
C ARG A 449 30.42 -1.69 8.02
N ILE A 450 29.62 -1.25 7.04
CA ILE A 450 29.18 -2.09 5.92
C ILE A 450 30.36 -2.33 4.98
N THR A 451 30.99 -1.23 4.55
CA THR A 451 32.08 -1.22 3.57
C THR A 451 33.24 -0.35 4.05
N PRO A 452 34.44 -0.46 3.46
CA PRO A 452 35.55 0.45 3.77
C PRO A 452 35.24 1.94 3.49
N GLY A 453 34.24 2.24 2.67
CA GLY A 453 33.82 3.61 2.35
C GLY A 453 32.70 4.17 3.22
N CYS A 454 32.23 3.43 4.23
CA CYS A 454 31.18 3.93 5.13
C CYS A 454 31.70 5.01 6.07
N ALA A 455 30.87 6.01 6.35
CA ALA A 455 31.19 7.06 7.30
C ALA A 455 31.06 6.56 8.74
N GLY A 456 31.90 7.09 9.64
CA GLY A 456 31.93 6.71 11.06
C GLY A 456 31.82 7.93 11.98
N ILE A 457 31.60 7.65 13.26
CA ILE A 457 31.69 8.66 14.34
C ILE A 457 32.24 8.04 15.64
N TYR A 458 33.41 7.41 15.53
CA TYR A 458 34.14 6.79 16.63
C TYR A 458 35.48 7.49 16.95
N THR A 459 35.94 8.41 16.11
CA THR A 459 37.16 9.21 16.35
C THR A 459 36.87 10.71 16.50
N ASP A 460 37.82 11.44 17.10
CA ASP A 460 37.73 12.91 17.21
C ASP A 460 37.83 13.60 15.84
N GLU A 461 38.57 13.02 14.89
CA GLU A 461 38.68 13.53 13.52
C GLU A 461 37.34 13.44 12.78
N GLN A 462 36.63 12.32 12.93
CA GLN A 462 35.30 12.13 12.36
C GLN A 462 34.29 13.11 12.96
N GLU A 463 34.31 13.31 14.29
CA GLU A 463 33.48 14.32 14.95
C GLU A 463 33.73 15.73 14.40
N ALA A 464 35.00 16.12 14.23
CA ALA A 464 35.36 17.43 13.69
C ALA A 464 34.90 17.60 12.24
N ALA A 465 35.02 16.55 11.42
CA ALA A 465 34.56 16.57 10.03
C ALA A 465 33.03 16.66 9.92
N TRP A 466 32.29 15.90 10.75
CA TRP A 466 30.83 16.02 10.83
C TRP A 466 30.39 17.39 11.30
N LYS A 467 31.04 17.96 12.31
CA LYS A 467 30.74 19.30 12.79
C LYS A 467 30.79 20.35 11.68
N ARG A 468 31.78 20.29 10.79
CA ARG A 468 31.86 21.20 9.63
C ARG A 468 30.62 21.12 8.74
N ILE A 469 30.10 19.91 8.51
CA ILE A 469 28.92 19.69 7.67
C ILE A 469 27.65 20.17 8.38
N VAL A 470 27.51 19.88 9.67
CA VAL A 470 26.40 20.38 10.50
C VAL A 470 26.37 21.91 10.49
N ASP A 471 27.51 22.54 10.80
CA ASP A 471 27.64 24.01 10.80
C ASP A 471 27.26 24.59 9.43
N PHE A 472 27.70 23.97 8.33
CA PHE A 472 27.30 24.41 6.98
C PHE A 472 25.78 24.33 6.76
N VAL A 473 25.13 23.23 7.17
CA VAL A 473 23.68 23.06 7.00
C VAL A 473 22.91 24.12 7.80
N HIS A 474 23.31 24.37 9.04
CA HIS A 474 22.71 25.40 9.89
C HIS A 474 22.98 26.82 9.39
N ASP A 475 24.17 27.10 8.86
CA ASP A 475 24.54 28.43 8.36
C ASP A 475 23.91 28.77 7.01
N GLN A 476 23.67 27.76 6.15
CA GLN A 476 23.26 27.97 4.75
C GLN A 476 21.82 27.57 4.45
N SER A 477 21.09 27.02 5.42
CA SER A 477 19.71 26.57 5.22
C SER A 477 18.89 26.63 6.51
N THR A 478 17.58 26.40 6.38
CA THR A 478 16.66 26.23 7.52
C THR A 478 16.29 24.76 7.76
N ALA A 479 17.00 23.82 7.15
CA ALA A 479 16.79 22.40 7.40
C ALA A 479 17.46 21.98 8.71
N LEU A 480 16.82 21.06 9.43
CA LEU A 480 17.46 20.32 10.50
C LEU A 480 18.35 19.23 9.91
N ILE A 481 19.39 18.83 10.64
CA ILE A 481 20.26 17.72 10.26
C ILE A 481 20.22 16.61 11.32
N GLY A 482 19.91 15.41 10.87
CA GLY A 482 19.83 14.22 11.70
C GLY A 482 20.99 13.26 11.45
N MET A 483 21.43 12.54 12.48
CA MET A 483 22.42 11.46 12.35
C MET A 483 21.76 10.11 12.55
N GLN A 484 21.91 9.20 11.58
CA GLN A 484 21.53 7.80 11.77
C GLN A 484 22.74 7.00 12.27
N LEU A 485 22.69 6.47 13.50
CA LEU A 485 23.72 5.59 14.04
C LEU A 485 23.43 4.13 13.73
N GLY A 486 24.45 3.38 13.32
CA GLY A 486 24.31 1.97 12.99
C GLY A 486 25.56 1.13 13.22
N HIS A 487 25.36 -0.18 13.08
CA HIS A 487 26.41 -1.19 13.09
C HIS A 487 25.95 -2.33 12.18
N ALA A 488 26.69 -2.64 11.12
CA ALA A 488 26.32 -3.57 10.07
C ALA A 488 26.18 -5.04 10.54
N GLY A 489 26.88 -5.42 11.60
CA GLY A 489 26.78 -6.76 12.19
C GLY A 489 27.18 -7.83 11.17
N ARG A 490 26.33 -8.83 10.94
CA ARG A 490 26.59 -9.91 9.97
C ARG A 490 26.67 -9.49 8.50
N LYS A 491 26.29 -8.23 8.18
CA LYS A 491 26.32 -7.68 6.82
C LYS A 491 27.52 -6.76 6.56
N GLY A 492 28.46 -6.68 7.51
CA GLY A 492 29.66 -5.87 7.40
C GLY A 492 30.74 -6.48 6.50
N ALA A 493 31.85 -5.75 6.35
CA ALA A 493 33.04 -6.16 5.58
C ALA A 493 32.74 -6.55 4.12
N THR A 494 31.86 -5.78 3.46
CA THR A 494 31.55 -5.94 2.03
C THR A 494 32.18 -4.85 1.16
N LYS A 495 32.28 -5.12 -0.14
CA LYS A 495 32.77 -4.16 -1.14
C LYS A 495 31.82 -2.99 -1.27
N ARG A 496 32.29 -1.88 -1.86
CA ARG A 496 31.38 -0.79 -2.22
C ARG A 496 30.33 -1.29 -3.21
N LEU A 497 29.14 -0.70 -3.18
CA LEU A 497 27.99 -1.07 -4.01
C LEU A 497 28.35 -1.32 -5.49
N TRP A 498 29.14 -0.43 -6.10
CA TRP A 498 29.52 -0.51 -7.51
C TRP A 498 30.71 -1.46 -7.81
N GLU A 499 31.38 -1.97 -6.78
CA GLU A 499 32.45 -2.97 -6.87
C GLU A 499 31.91 -4.40 -6.67
N GLY A 500 30.73 -4.53 -6.05
CA GLY A 500 29.99 -5.77 -5.85
C GLY A 500 28.99 -5.65 -4.70
N TYR A 501 27.70 -5.75 -5.00
CA TYR A 501 26.63 -5.65 -4.00
C TYR A 501 26.63 -6.86 -3.06
N ASP A 502 26.71 -6.61 -1.74
CA ASP A 502 26.79 -7.62 -0.67
C ASP A 502 27.96 -8.61 -0.80
N VAL A 503 28.94 -8.33 -1.66
CA VAL A 503 30.10 -9.20 -1.86
C VAL A 503 31.15 -8.90 -0.80
N PRO A 504 31.65 -9.90 -0.05
CA PRO A 504 32.72 -9.69 0.93
C PRO A 504 33.99 -9.08 0.32
N VAL A 505 34.71 -8.26 1.10
CA VAL A 505 36.04 -7.78 0.70
C VAL A 505 37.05 -8.93 0.67
N SER A 506 37.92 -8.95 -0.34
CA SER A 506 38.95 -9.99 -0.48
C SER A 506 40.18 -9.75 0.37
N GLU A 507 40.44 -8.49 0.74
CA GLU A 507 41.57 -8.06 1.57
C GLU A 507 41.07 -7.03 2.59
N GLY A 508 41.65 -7.01 3.79
CA GLY A 508 41.30 -6.04 4.84
C GLY A 508 39.94 -6.27 5.51
N ALA A 509 39.36 -7.47 5.39
CA ALA A 509 38.15 -7.84 6.13
C ALA A 509 38.40 -7.82 7.65
N TRP A 510 37.42 -7.36 8.41
CA TRP A 510 37.43 -7.38 9.88
C TRP A 510 36.47 -8.44 10.43
N PRO A 511 36.65 -8.88 11.69
CA PRO A 511 35.73 -9.83 12.32
C PRO A 511 34.32 -9.26 12.44
N LEU A 512 33.32 -10.07 12.08
CA LEU A 512 31.90 -9.71 12.22
C LEU A 512 31.34 -10.26 13.53
N ILE A 513 30.36 -9.56 14.08
CA ILE A 513 29.61 -9.97 15.27
C ILE A 513 28.10 -9.92 15.00
N ALA A 514 27.34 -10.80 15.63
CA ALA A 514 25.88 -10.86 15.49
C ALA A 514 25.21 -11.55 16.70
N ALA A 515 23.87 -11.57 16.70
CA ALA A 515 23.07 -12.29 17.69
C ALA A 515 23.37 -13.80 17.69
N SER A 516 23.56 -14.40 16.51
CA SER A 516 23.88 -15.82 16.32
C SER A 516 24.89 -16.00 15.18
N PRO A 517 25.61 -17.14 15.10
CA PRO A 517 26.64 -17.38 14.09
C PRO A 517 26.04 -17.78 12.74
N ILE A 518 25.15 -16.94 12.20
CA ILE A 518 24.40 -17.16 10.96
C ILE A 518 24.86 -16.11 9.93
N PRO A 519 25.51 -16.51 8.83
CA PRO A 519 25.97 -15.57 7.80
C PRO A 519 24.79 -14.90 7.06
N TRP A 520 25.03 -13.75 6.43
CA TRP A 520 24.04 -13.05 5.60
C TRP A 520 23.69 -13.84 4.33
N ALA A 521 24.72 -14.26 3.59
CA ALA A 521 24.62 -15.11 2.40
C ALA A 521 25.64 -16.27 2.50
N PRO A 522 25.50 -17.33 1.70
CA PRO A 522 26.41 -18.49 1.74
C PRO A 522 27.91 -18.14 1.61
N GLU A 523 28.23 -17.10 0.84
CA GLU A 523 29.57 -16.58 0.62
C GLU A 523 30.06 -15.59 1.68
N SER A 524 29.17 -15.10 2.55
CA SER A 524 29.51 -14.15 3.61
C SER A 524 30.32 -14.80 4.73
N ALA A 525 31.13 -14.00 5.43
CA ALA A 525 31.80 -14.46 6.64
C ALA A 525 30.78 -14.85 7.73
N VAL A 526 31.05 -15.94 8.44
CA VAL A 526 30.25 -16.33 9.61
C VAL A 526 30.57 -15.37 10.76
N PRO A 527 29.58 -14.63 11.29
CA PRO A 527 29.83 -13.73 12.41
C PRO A 527 30.08 -14.51 13.69
N ALA A 528 30.86 -13.94 14.60
CA ALA A 528 30.95 -14.43 15.97
C ALA A 528 29.63 -14.10 16.71
N GLU A 529 29.11 -15.09 17.45
CA GLU A 529 28.00 -14.85 18.37
C GLU A 529 28.46 -13.93 19.50
N MET A 530 27.71 -12.85 19.74
CA MET A 530 28.05 -11.89 20.79
C MET A 530 27.85 -12.51 22.18
N ASP A 531 28.87 -12.41 23.02
CA ASP A 531 28.73 -12.60 24.46
C ASP A 531 28.30 -11.29 25.15
N ARG A 532 28.05 -11.35 26.46
CA ARG A 532 27.62 -10.18 27.24
C ARG A 532 28.67 -9.05 27.21
N ALA A 533 29.96 -9.37 27.14
CA ALA A 533 31.02 -8.36 27.10
C ALA A 533 31.02 -7.62 25.75
N ALA A 534 30.79 -8.33 24.64
CA ALA A 534 30.62 -7.74 23.32
C ALA A 534 29.36 -6.87 23.25
N MET A 535 28.24 -7.30 23.84
CA MET A 535 27.03 -6.49 23.95
C MET A 535 27.28 -5.17 24.71
N VAL A 536 27.94 -5.25 25.88
CA VAL A 536 28.31 -4.06 26.66
C VAL A 536 29.22 -3.13 25.86
N ARG A 537 30.24 -3.67 25.18
CA ARG A 537 31.14 -2.87 24.34
C ARG A 537 30.38 -2.14 23.23
N VAL A 538 29.55 -2.85 22.47
CA VAL A 538 28.77 -2.24 21.37
C VAL A 538 27.80 -1.18 21.91
N ARG A 539 27.11 -1.44 23.03
CA ARG A 539 26.28 -0.42 23.68
C ARG A 539 27.09 0.84 24.00
N ASP A 540 28.28 0.67 24.58
CA ASP A 540 29.14 1.80 24.93
C ASP A 540 29.69 2.53 23.69
N GLU A 541 29.89 1.84 22.56
CA GLU A 541 30.21 2.44 21.26
C GLU A 541 29.05 3.32 20.75
N TYR A 542 27.80 2.85 20.82
CA TYR A 542 26.61 3.66 20.50
C TYR A 542 26.51 4.91 21.41
N VAL A 543 26.76 4.75 22.72
CA VAL A 543 26.78 5.87 23.67
C VAL A 543 27.87 6.87 23.33
N ALA A 544 29.08 6.41 23.00
CA ALA A 544 30.18 7.27 22.60
C ALA A 544 29.82 8.05 21.32
N ALA A 545 29.31 7.35 20.30
CA ALA A 545 28.86 7.95 19.05
C ALA A 545 27.76 9.00 19.27
N ALA A 546 26.75 8.71 20.10
CA ALA A 546 25.68 9.67 20.43
C ALA A 546 26.23 10.93 21.11
N LYS A 547 27.19 10.80 22.04
CA LYS A 547 27.88 11.95 22.65
C LYS A 547 28.65 12.78 21.63
N ARG A 548 29.28 12.14 20.64
CA ARG A 548 29.98 12.83 19.55
C ARG A 548 29.00 13.56 18.63
N ALA A 549 27.90 12.90 18.25
CA ALA A 549 26.84 13.52 17.47
C ALA A 549 26.26 14.76 18.18
N LEU A 550 26.06 14.68 19.50
CA LEU A 550 25.57 15.80 20.30
C LEU A 550 26.54 16.99 20.27
N ARG A 551 27.85 16.75 20.44
CA ARG A 551 28.88 17.79 20.37
C ARG A 551 29.11 18.34 18.97
N ALA A 552 28.93 17.51 17.94
CA ALA A 552 28.99 17.93 16.54
C ALA A 552 27.80 18.84 16.16
N GLY A 553 26.72 18.81 16.93
CA GLY A 553 25.60 19.75 16.82
C GLY A 553 24.35 19.22 16.14
N PHE A 554 24.25 17.91 15.88
CA PHE A 554 23.06 17.33 15.22
C PHE A 554 21.76 17.63 15.98
N ASP A 555 20.66 17.79 15.25
CA ASP A 555 19.35 18.16 15.80
C ASP A 555 18.53 16.93 16.19
N VAL A 556 18.66 15.85 15.41
CA VAL A 556 17.91 14.61 15.55
C VAL A 556 18.89 13.44 15.55
N LEU A 557 18.63 12.44 16.39
CA LEU A 557 19.36 11.17 16.34
C LEU A 557 18.41 10.07 15.90
N GLU A 558 18.86 9.17 15.02
CA GLU A 558 18.14 7.97 14.67
C GLU A 558 18.98 6.73 14.98
N VAL A 559 18.41 5.76 15.70
CA VAL A 559 19.06 4.46 15.92
C VAL A 559 18.58 3.47 14.87
N HIS A 560 19.51 2.89 14.12
CA HIS A 560 19.19 1.97 13.03
C HIS A 560 18.94 0.54 13.54
N MET A 561 17.66 0.19 13.71
CA MET A 561 17.17 -1.15 14.09
C MET A 561 16.47 -1.87 12.91
N ALA A 562 16.95 -1.64 11.69
CA ALA A 562 16.33 -2.16 10.46
C ALA A 562 17.34 -2.84 9.55
N HIS A 563 16.85 -3.36 8.43
CA HIS A 563 17.61 -3.86 7.29
C HIS A 563 18.62 -4.98 7.60
N GLY A 564 18.37 -5.78 8.64
CA GLY A 564 19.19 -6.95 8.96
C GLY A 564 20.60 -6.62 9.47
N TYR A 565 20.87 -5.35 9.75
CA TYR A 565 22.07 -4.92 10.48
C TYR A 565 22.01 -5.35 11.94
N LEU A 566 22.97 -4.98 12.77
CA LEU A 566 23.18 -5.63 14.07
C LEU A 566 21.92 -5.66 14.95
N LEU A 567 21.31 -4.52 15.24
CA LEU A 567 20.15 -4.46 16.14
C LEU A 567 18.91 -5.10 15.51
N SER A 568 18.69 -4.89 14.20
CA SER A 568 17.66 -5.61 13.43
C SER A 568 17.87 -7.12 13.44
N GLY A 569 19.13 -7.57 13.45
CA GLY A 569 19.52 -8.97 13.49
C GLY A 569 19.25 -9.64 14.83
N PHE A 570 19.25 -8.87 15.92
CA PHE A 570 18.71 -9.33 17.22
C PHE A 570 17.18 -9.42 17.19
N ILE A 571 16.52 -8.45 16.55
CA ILE A 571 15.05 -8.42 16.46
C ILE A 571 14.52 -9.54 15.58
N SER A 572 15.08 -9.82 14.41
CA SER A 572 14.53 -10.84 13.51
C SER A 572 14.77 -12.26 14.06
N PRO A 573 13.73 -13.12 14.16
CA PRO A 573 13.90 -14.52 14.55
C PRO A 573 14.70 -15.32 13.51
N LEU A 574 14.83 -14.84 12.27
CA LEU A 574 15.60 -15.52 11.22
C LEU A 574 17.11 -15.43 11.43
N SER A 575 17.56 -14.43 12.19
CA SER A 575 18.98 -14.17 12.46
C SER A 575 19.37 -14.29 13.93
N ASN A 576 18.39 -14.33 14.83
CA ASN A 576 18.59 -14.53 16.26
C ASN A 576 18.01 -15.89 16.70
N GLN A 577 18.90 -16.86 16.86
CA GLN A 577 18.61 -18.22 17.31
C GLN A 577 19.21 -18.50 18.69
N ARG A 578 19.40 -17.44 19.50
CA ARG A 578 19.99 -17.55 20.83
C ARG A 578 19.07 -18.32 21.77
N GLY A 579 19.68 -19.12 22.65
CA GLY A 579 18.98 -19.86 23.71
C GLY A 579 18.98 -19.17 25.07
N ASP A 580 19.50 -17.93 25.17
CA ASP A 580 19.53 -17.12 26.39
C ASP A 580 18.43 -16.06 26.40
N GLU A 581 18.48 -15.12 27.36
CA GLU A 581 17.47 -14.07 27.53
C GLU A 581 17.41 -13.02 26.40
N TYR A 582 18.32 -13.11 25.43
CA TYR A 582 18.42 -12.23 24.26
C TYR A 582 17.85 -12.86 22.98
N GLY A 583 17.24 -14.05 23.06
CA GLY A 583 16.59 -14.74 21.94
C GLY A 583 15.16 -15.19 22.27
N GLY A 584 14.56 -15.95 21.34
CA GLY A 584 13.21 -16.51 21.51
C GLY A 584 12.08 -15.52 21.23
N ALA A 585 11.24 -15.25 22.23
CA ALA A 585 10.10 -14.34 22.11
C ALA A 585 10.55 -12.90 21.77
N LEU A 586 9.62 -12.07 21.29
CA LEU A 586 9.92 -10.70 20.87
C LEU A 586 10.61 -9.89 21.97
N GLU A 587 10.18 -10.05 23.22
CA GLU A 587 10.75 -9.36 24.38
C GLU A 587 12.22 -9.73 24.61
N GLY A 588 12.58 -11.01 24.38
CA GLY A 588 13.97 -11.46 24.46
C GLY A 588 14.80 -10.92 23.29
N ARG A 589 14.27 -11.03 22.07
CA ARG A 589 14.90 -10.53 20.84
C ARG A 589 15.12 -9.00 20.86
N ALA A 590 14.17 -8.25 21.41
CA ALA A 590 14.23 -6.79 21.53
C ALA A 590 15.09 -6.30 22.71
N ARG A 591 15.42 -7.17 23.68
CA ARG A 591 16.12 -6.79 24.92
C ARG A 591 17.41 -6.03 24.67
N PHE A 592 18.33 -6.57 23.87
CA PHE A 592 19.60 -5.89 23.60
C PHE A 592 19.43 -4.58 22.80
N PRO A 593 18.63 -4.54 21.71
CA PRO A 593 18.26 -3.28 21.06
C PRO A 593 17.71 -2.21 22.00
N LEU A 594 16.84 -2.58 22.95
CA LEU A 594 16.28 -1.65 23.93
C LEU A 594 17.32 -1.21 24.98
N GLU A 595 18.22 -2.10 25.43
CA GLU A 595 19.35 -1.72 26.30
C GLU A 595 20.28 -0.69 25.63
N VAL A 596 20.50 -0.80 24.32
CA VAL A 596 21.25 0.19 23.53
C VAL A 596 20.49 1.50 23.45
N LEU A 597 19.19 1.44 23.17
CA LEU A 597 18.31 2.60 23.08
C LEU A 597 18.27 3.38 24.38
N ASP A 598 18.10 2.72 25.52
CA ASP A 598 18.06 3.35 26.85
C ASP A 598 19.37 4.10 27.13
N ALA A 599 20.51 3.45 26.87
CA ALA A 599 21.82 4.05 27.10
C ALA A 599 22.08 5.25 26.16
N VAL A 600 21.59 5.21 24.92
CA VAL A 600 21.64 6.35 23.99
C VAL A 600 20.71 7.47 24.45
N ARG A 601 19.49 7.14 24.89
CA ARG A 601 18.50 8.10 25.38
C ARG A 601 19.01 8.89 26.58
N GLU A 602 19.72 8.25 27.51
CA GLU A 602 20.35 8.90 28.68
C GLU A 602 21.28 10.05 28.29
N VAL A 603 22.03 9.91 27.19
CA VAL A 603 22.99 10.95 26.74
C VAL A 603 22.40 11.91 25.73
N TRP A 604 21.27 11.56 25.10
CA TRP A 604 20.53 12.38 24.16
C TRP A 604 19.32 13.11 24.78
N ALA A 605 19.18 13.14 26.11
CA ALA A 605 17.95 13.40 26.90
C ALA A 605 16.88 14.38 26.36
N ASP A 606 17.23 15.53 25.77
CA ASP A 606 16.27 16.60 25.44
C ASP A 606 16.03 16.84 23.94
N LYS A 607 16.54 15.95 23.08
CA LYS A 607 16.43 16.08 21.62
C LYS A 607 15.60 14.94 21.00
N PRO A 608 15.01 15.14 19.82
CA PRO A 608 14.29 14.09 19.12
C PRO A 608 15.13 12.84 18.90
N LEU A 609 14.57 11.68 19.26
CA LEU A 609 15.11 10.36 19.02
C LEU A 609 14.17 9.56 18.12
N SER A 610 14.65 9.25 16.92
CA SER A 610 14.00 8.35 15.97
C SER A 610 14.56 6.93 16.12
N VAL A 611 13.76 5.93 15.78
CA VAL A 611 14.25 4.56 15.55
C VAL A 611 13.74 4.08 14.20
N ARG A 612 14.65 3.59 13.36
CA ARG A 612 14.29 2.95 12.10
C ARG A 612 14.12 1.46 12.29
N ILE A 613 12.98 0.91 11.88
CA ILE A 613 12.69 -0.54 11.95
C ILE A 613 12.41 -1.16 10.57
N SER A 614 12.58 -2.47 10.48
CA SER A 614 11.99 -3.28 9.40
C SER A 614 10.68 -3.86 9.91
N ALA A 615 9.53 -3.35 9.46
CA ALA A 615 8.21 -3.76 9.93
C ALA A 615 7.78 -5.17 9.49
N THR A 616 8.55 -5.80 8.60
CA THR A 616 8.43 -7.23 8.29
C THR A 616 9.70 -7.73 7.65
N ASP A 617 10.00 -9.02 7.83
CA ASP A 617 11.09 -9.72 7.15
C ASP A 617 10.75 -10.15 5.72
N TRP A 618 9.46 -10.16 5.34
CA TRP A 618 8.97 -10.71 4.07
C TRP A 618 9.35 -12.19 3.83
N ALA A 619 9.56 -12.97 4.89
CA ALA A 619 9.92 -14.37 4.82
C ALA A 619 9.08 -15.19 5.84
N PRO A 620 8.81 -16.48 5.55
CA PRO A 620 8.16 -17.38 6.50
C PRO A 620 8.91 -17.43 7.84
N ASP A 621 8.17 -17.58 8.94
CA ASP A 621 8.69 -17.62 10.31
C ASP A 621 9.51 -16.37 10.73
N GLY A 622 9.46 -15.31 9.92
CA GLY A 622 10.12 -14.04 10.16
C GLY A 622 9.29 -13.06 10.99
N PHE A 623 9.87 -11.89 11.22
CA PHE A 623 9.22 -10.75 11.86
C PHE A 623 8.03 -10.26 11.02
N THR A 624 6.90 -10.02 11.68
CA THR A 624 5.62 -9.68 11.06
C THR A 624 5.19 -8.24 11.34
N GLY A 625 4.14 -7.77 10.65
CA GLY A 625 3.55 -6.46 10.94
C GLY A 625 2.94 -6.36 12.35
N ASP A 626 2.48 -7.48 12.93
CA ASP A 626 1.98 -7.52 14.31
C ASP A 626 3.15 -7.35 15.30
N ASP A 627 4.27 -8.02 15.05
CA ASP A 627 5.50 -7.82 15.83
C ASP A 627 5.99 -6.37 15.72
N ALA A 628 5.82 -5.71 14.57
CA ALA A 628 6.22 -4.31 14.37
C ALA A 628 5.43 -3.35 15.28
N VAL A 629 4.13 -3.60 15.47
CA VAL A 629 3.27 -2.81 16.38
C VAL A 629 3.67 -3.04 17.84
N ALA A 630 3.92 -4.31 18.22
CA ALA A 630 4.38 -4.64 19.56
C ALA A 630 5.76 -4.01 19.84
N LEU A 631 6.70 -4.09 18.90
CA LEU A 631 8.00 -3.44 19.01
C LEU A 631 7.86 -1.91 19.09
N ALA A 632 7.03 -1.29 18.24
CA ALA A 632 6.81 0.15 18.30
C ALA A 632 6.21 0.62 19.63
N THR A 633 5.37 -0.21 20.26
CA THR A 633 4.87 0.04 21.63
C THR A 633 6.02 0.04 22.63
N MET A 634 6.90 -0.97 22.58
CA MET A 634 8.11 -0.99 23.43
C MET A 634 9.00 0.23 23.16
N LEU A 635 9.20 0.62 21.90
CA LEU A 635 9.99 1.81 21.55
C LEU A 635 9.38 3.10 22.14
N LYS A 636 8.06 3.25 22.07
CA LYS A 636 7.34 4.38 22.70
C LYS A 636 7.58 4.42 24.21
N ASP A 637 7.46 3.27 24.89
CA ASP A 637 7.69 3.16 26.34
C ASP A 637 9.14 3.49 26.75
N HIS A 638 10.08 3.30 25.83
CA HIS A 638 11.50 3.62 25.99
C HIS A 638 11.89 5.05 25.50
N GLY A 639 10.91 5.92 25.27
CA GLY A 639 11.15 7.35 25.02
C GLY A 639 11.59 7.69 23.59
N VAL A 640 11.17 6.89 22.62
CA VAL A 640 11.29 7.20 21.18
C VAL A 640 10.21 8.19 20.77
N ASP A 641 10.61 9.23 20.04
CA ASP A 641 9.72 10.29 19.57
C ASP A 641 9.09 9.96 18.22
N LEU A 642 9.78 9.17 17.38
CA LEU A 642 9.34 8.80 16.03
C LEU A 642 9.86 7.43 15.59
N VAL A 643 9.03 6.68 14.88
CA VAL A 643 9.44 5.43 14.22
C VAL A 643 9.56 5.65 12.70
N ASP A 644 10.76 5.45 12.14
CA ASP A 644 11.00 5.37 10.68
C ASP A 644 10.69 3.96 10.18
N VAL A 645 9.63 3.83 9.39
CA VAL A 645 9.04 2.52 9.07
C VAL A 645 9.49 2.05 7.69
N SER A 646 10.51 1.18 7.68
CA SER A 646 11.01 0.46 6.51
C SER A 646 10.58 -1.01 6.55
N THR A 647 11.08 -1.84 5.64
CA THR A 647 10.81 -3.29 5.61
C THR A 647 11.99 -4.08 5.05
N GLY A 648 12.01 -5.38 5.34
CA GLY A 648 12.89 -6.37 4.72
C GLY A 648 14.38 -6.13 4.97
N GLN A 649 15.18 -6.63 4.01
CA GLN A 649 16.65 -6.64 4.07
C GLN A 649 17.23 -7.44 5.25
N THR A 650 16.41 -8.30 5.88
CA THR A 650 16.75 -9.15 7.02
C THR A 650 17.05 -10.59 6.66
N SER A 651 16.57 -11.07 5.49
CA SER A 651 16.90 -12.36 4.89
C SER A 651 17.08 -12.26 3.37
N THR A 652 17.94 -13.08 2.79
CA THR A 652 18.11 -13.23 1.33
C THR A 652 16.99 -14.04 0.68
N GLU A 653 16.18 -14.75 1.48
CA GLU A 653 15.00 -15.50 1.02
C GLU A 653 13.70 -14.67 1.02
N ALA A 654 13.78 -13.40 1.44
CA ALA A 654 12.66 -12.49 1.49
C ALA A 654 11.97 -12.31 0.13
N LYS A 655 10.64 -12.20 0.14
CA LYS A 655 9.81 -11.95 -1.05
C LYS A 655 8.94 -10.70 -0.87
N PRO A 656 9.52 -9.48 -0.96
CA PRO A 656 8.77 -8.25 -0.75
C PRO A 656 7.67 -8.05 -1.80
N ALA A 657 6.50 -7.60 -1.34
CA ALA A 657 5.40 -7.22 -2.22
C ALA A 657 5.59 -5.78 -2.74
N TYR A 658 6.54 -5.58 -3.66
CA TYR A 658 6.85 -4.25 -4.19
C TYR A 658 5.65 -3.59 -4.90
N GLY A 659 5.55 -2.28 -4.73
CA GLY A 659 4.53 -1.43 -5.33
C GLY A 659 4.76 0.05 -4.98
N ARG A 660 3.90 0.92 -5.51
CA ARG A 660 3.84 2.33 -5.09
C ARG A 660 3.48 2.35 -3.59
N LEU A 661 4.24 3.09 -2.78
CA LEU A 661 4.00 3.25 -1.33
C LEU A 661 3.91 1.94 -0.53
N TYR A 662 4.58 0.87 -0.96
CA TYR A 662 4.38 -0.48 -0.41
C TYR A 662 4.70 -0.65 1.10
N GLN A 663 5.43 0.30 1.72
CA GLN A 663 5.70 0.26 3.16
C GLN A 663 4.81 1.21 3.97
N THR A 664 4.12 2.15 3.32
CA THR A 664 3.21 3.10 3.97
C THR A 664 2.13 2.42 4.81
N PRO A 665 1.54 1.27 4.43
CA PRO A 665 0.58 0.57 5.29
C PRO A 665 1.13 0.20 6.67
N PHE A 666 2.43 -0.08 6.80
CA PHE A 666 3.04 -0.35 8.10
C PHE A 666 3.21 0.93 8.93
N ALA A 667 3.59 2.05 8.30
CA ALA A 667 3.67 3.35 8.96
C ALA A 667 2.31 3.82 9.49
N ASP A 668 1.29 3.64 8.65
CA ASP A 668 -0.11 3.95 8.97
C ASP A 668 -0.62 3.10 10.13
N ARG A 669 -0.30 1.81 10.11
CA ARG A 669 -0.65 0.89 11.19
C ARG A 669 -0.03 1.29 12.52
N ILE A 670 1.29 1.45 12.56
CA ILE A 670 2.00 1.79 13.80
C ILE A 670 1.49 3.13 14.34
N ARG A 671 1.33 4.14 13.48
CA ARG A 671 0.85 5.46 13.87
C ARG A 671 -0.49 5.40 14.59
N ASN A 672 -1.46 4.71 13.97
CA ASN A 672 -2.84 4.76 14.42
C ASN A 672 -3.18 3.65 15.45
N GLU A 673 -2.32 2.65 15.67
CA GLU A 673 -2.50 1.65 16.75
C GLU A 673 -1.67 1.97 18.02
N VAL A 674 -0.48 2.55 17.87
CA VAL A 674 0.44 2.82 18.99
C VAL A 674 0.36 4.27 19.46
N ASP A 675 -0.19 5.17 18.63
CA ASP A 675 -0.23 6.61 18.89
C ASP A 675 1.20 7.18 19.09
N ILE A 676 2.08 6.88 18.15
CA ILE A 676 3.45 7.43 18.06
C ILE A 676 3.64 8.05 16.69
N ALA A 677 4.44 9.12 16.60
CA ALA A 677 4.75 9.72 15.31
C ALA A 677 5.46 8.70 14.41
N THR A 678 5.08 8.65 13.14
CA THR A 678 5.74 7.78 12.17
C THR A 678 6.26 8.56 10.97
N MET A 679 7.34 8.03 10.40
CA MET A 679 7.83 8.45 9.10
C MET A 679 7.62 7.33 8.08
N ALA A 680 6.92 7.66 6.99
CA ALA A 680 6.76 6.73 5.87
C ALA A 680 7.91 6.87 4.88
N VAL A 681 8.39 5.73 4.38
CA VAL A 681 9.39 5.64 3.31
C VAL A 681 9.02 4.48 2.37
N GLY A 682 9.63 4.40 1.19
CA GLY A 682 9.48 3.25 0.28
C GLY A 682 8.72 3.57 -0.99
N THR A 683 9.47 3.87 -2.04
CA THR A 683 8.92 4.22 -3.37
C THR A 683 7.99 5.44 -3.33
N VAL A 684 8.27 6.37 -2.42
CA VAL A 684 7.76 7.75 -2.47
C VAL A 684 8.59 8.51 -3.51
N SER A 685 7.93 9.14 -4.47
CA SER A 685 8.56 9.73 -5.65
C SER A 685 7.94 11.04 -6.13
N THR A 686 6.73 11.40 -5.68
CA THR A 686 6.04 12.64 -6.09
C THR A 686 5.58 13.44 -4.87
N TYR A 687 5.29 14.73 -5.07
CA TYR A 687 4.67 15.54 -4.02
C TYR A 687 3.25 15.07 -3.69
N ASP A 688 2.53 14.53 -4.67
CA ASP A 688 1.21 13.93 -4.51
C ASP A 688 1.23 12.73 -3.55
N ASP A 689 2.29 11.91 -3.59
CA ASP A 689 2.51 10.84 -2.61
C ASP A 689 2.52 11.43 -1.19
N ILE A 690 3.28 12.52 -0.98
CA ILE A 690 3.47 13.16 0.33
C ILE A 690 2.16 13.79 0.80
N ASN A 691 1.49 14.57 -0.07
CA ASN A 691 0.22 15.22 0.27
C ASN A 691 -0.83 14.18 0.66
N THR A 692 -0.92 13.09 -0.11
CA THR A 692 -1.85 11.99 0.16
C THR A 692 -1.55 11.33 1.51
N ILE A 693 -0.29 11.01 1.81
CA ILE A 693 0.10 10.33 3.05
C ILE A 693 -0.23 11.19 4.28
N VAL A 694 0.13 12.48 4.24
CA VAL A 694 -0.04 13.42 5.36
C VAL A 694 -1.53 13.68 5.60
N LEU A 695 -2.28 14.05 4.56
CA LEU A 695 -3.69 14.40 4.70
C LEU A 695 -4.56 13.20 5.10
N ALA A 696 -4.22 11.99 4.62
CA ALA A 696 -4.89 10.75 5.04
C ALA A 696 -4.52 10.28 6.46
N GLY A 697 -3.55 10.91 7.12
CA GLY A 697 -3.11 10.51 8.47
C GLY A 697 -2.35 9.18 8.51
N ARG A 698 -1.64 8.84 7.43
CA ARG A 698 -0.87 7.59 7.31
C ARG A 698 0.55 7.67 7.86
N ALA A 699 1.10 8.88 7.93
CA ALA A 699 2.38 9.17 8.58
C ALA A 699 2.44 10.68 8.89
N ASP A 700 3.31 11.05 9.82
CA ASP A 700 3.51 12.44 10.21
C ASP A 700 4.64 13.09 9.42
N LEU A 701 5.65 12.30 9.00
CA LEU A 701 6.73 12.70 8.11
C LEU A 701 6.86 11.74 6.93
N VAL A 702 7.45 12.22 5.82
CA VAL A 702 7.67 11.39 4.62
C VAL A 702 9.11 11.49 4.17
N ALA A 703 9.81 10.37 4.22
CA ALA A 703 11.19 10.23 3.80
C ALA A 703 11.31 9.81 2.33
N LEU A 704 12.11 10.58 1.58
CA LEU A 704 12.44 10.28 0.19
C LEU A 704 13.94 10.03 0.06
N ALA A 705 14.28 8.90 -0.57
CA ALA A 705 15.65 8.51 -0.87
C ALA A 705 16.02 8.85 -2.33
N ARG A 706 15.74 7.93 -3.26
CA ARG A 706 16.13 8.01 -4.67
C ARG A 706 15.63 9.28 -5.39
N ALA A 707 14.48 9.83 -5.02
CA ALA A 707 14.00 11.10 -5.56
C ALA A 707 15.01 12.24 -5.29
N HIS A 708 15.57 12.32 -4.07
CA HIS A 708 16.60 13.30 -3.71
C HIS A 708 18.01 12.98 -4.27
N LEU A 709 18.26 11.73 -4.71
CA LEU A 709 19.46 11.41 -5.48
C LEU A 709 19.35 11.94 -6.91
N ALA A 710 18.17 11.82 -7.52
CA ALA A 710 17.90 12.32 -8.87
C ALA A 710 17.74 13.84 -8.90
N ASP A 711 17.15 14.43 -7.86
CA ASP A 711 16.87 15.86 -7.75
C ASP A 711 17.09 16.34 -6.30
N PRO A 712 18.24 16.95 -5.97
CA PRO A 712 18.50 17.45 -4.62
C PRO A 712 17.57 18.61 -4.23
N TYR A 713 16.92 19.29 -5.19
CA TYR A 713 16.02 20.43 -4.98
C TYR A 713 14.55 20.06 -5.13
N PHE A 714 14.23 18.76 -5.02
CA PHE A 714 12.88 18.20 -5.14
C PHE A 714 11.83 18.99 -4.37
N THR A 715 12.10 19.39 -3.12
CA THR A 715 11.10 20.09 -2.28
C THR A 715 10.77 21.48 -2.83
N MET A 716 11.76 22.21 -3.31
CA MET A 716 11.56 23.51 -3.97
C MET A 716 10.84 23.38 -5.31
N HIS A 717 11.19 22.36 -6.11
CA HIS A 717 10.50 22.08 -7.37
C HIS A 717 9.03 21.68 -7.13
N ALA A 718 8.77 20.84 -6.12
CA ALA A 718 7.41 20.48 -5.70
C ALA A 718 6.57 21.70 -5.29
N ALA A 719 7.15 22.68 -4.59
CA ALA A 719 6.46 23.92 -4.27
C ALA A 719 6.04 24.67 -5.54
N ARG A 720 6.91 24.71 -6.55
CA ARG A 720 6.62 25.37 -7.84
C ARG A 720 5.60 24.62 -8.66
N GLU A 721 5.69 23.29 -8.72
CA GLU A 721 4.74 22.43 -9.43
C GLU A 721 3.32 22.56 -8.86
N GLN A 722 3.19 22.75 -7.55
CA GLN A 722 1.91 23.01 -6.87
C GLN A 722 1.48 24.48 -6.88
N GLY A 723 2.28 25.39 -7.43
CA GLY A 723 2.00 26.84 -7.38
C GLY A 723 2.04 27.45 -5.97
N PHE A 724 2.72 26.80 -5.02
CA PHE A 724 2.85 27.26 -3.64
C PHE A 724 4.04 28.22 -3.46
N ASP A 725 3.75 29.51 -3.32
CA ASP A 725 4.76 30.57 -3.12
C ASP A 725 5.21 30.75 -1.67
N GLY A 726 4.56 30.08 -0.71
CA GLY A 726 4.90 30.16 0.72
C GLY A 726 6.18 29.42 1.11
N HIS A 727 6.75 28.61 0.21
CA HIS A 727 8.03 27.97 0.46
C HIS A 727 9.19 28.97 0.33
N GLU A 728 10.03 29.04 1.36
CA GLU A 728 11.23 29.87 1.35
C GLU A 728 12.27 29.33 0.37
N TRP A 729 12.92 30.22 -0.38
CA TRP A 729 14.05 29.85 -1.22
C TRP A 729 15.28 30.60 -0.73
N PRO A 730 16.49 30.03 -0.85
CA PRO A 730 17.72 30.78 -0.65
C PRO A 730 17.68 32.08 -1.48
N VAL A 731 18.08 33.20 -0.88
CA VAL A 731 18.03 34.53 -1.54
C VAL A 731 18.83 34.56 -2.84
N GLN A 732 19.89 33.75 -2.92
CA GLN A 732 20.73 33.58 -4.09
C GLN A 732 19.99 32.93 -5.26
N TYR A 733 18.89 32.21 -5.01
CA TYR A 733 18.09 31.50 -6.01
C TYR A 733 16.77 32.21 -6.33
N GLU A 734 16.56 33.43 -5.83
CA GLU A 734 15.30 34.17 -6.02
C GLU A 734 14.96 34.40 -7.50
N SER A 735 15.97 34.59 -8.36
CA SER A 735 15.77 34.73 -9.81
C SER A 735 15.18 33.48 -10.46
N ALA A 736 15.44 32.29 -9.90
CA ALA A 736 14.89 31.02 -10.37
C ALA A 736 13.40 30.86 -10.04
N LYS A 737 12.86 31.55 -9.02
CA LYS A 737 11.41 31.55 -8.72
C LYS A 737 10.56 32.00 -9.90
N ARG A 738 11.12 32.83 -10.78
CA ARG A 738 10.43 33.39 -11.96
C ARG A 738 10.47 32.46 -13.17
N LEU A 739 11.23 31.37 -13.10
CA LEU A 739 11.29 30.38 -14.17
C LEU A 739 9.92 29.69 -14.24
N ARG A 740 9.21 29.90 -15.35
CA ARG A 740 8.02 29.10 -15.65
C ARG A 740 8.50 27.72 -16.06
N PHE A 741 8.44 26.75 -15.16
CA PHE A 741 8.49 25.35 -15.58
C PHE A 741 7.31 25.12 -16.51
N LEU A 742 7.56 24.46 -17.65
CA LEU A 742 6.48 23.92 -18.47
C LEU A 742 5.81 22.85 -17.61
N VAL A 743 4.70 23.22 -16.95
CA VAL A 743 3.81 22.25 -16.29
C VAL A 743 3.43 21.24 -17.37
N LYS A 744 3.77 19.97 -17.13
CA LYS A 744 3.56 18.87 -18.07
C LYS A 744 2.09 18.51 -18.19
#